data_AF-A0A7V3VWC2-F1
#
_entry.id   AF-A0A7V3VWC2-F1
#
_cell.length_a   1.000
_cell.length_b   1.000
_cell.length_c   1.000
_cell.angle_alpha   90.00
_cell.angle_beta   90.00
_cell.angle_gamma   90.00
#
_symmetry.space_group_name_H-M   'P 1'
#
loop_
_entity.id
_entity.type
_entity.pdbx_description
1 polymer ?
#
loop_
_entity_poly.entity_id
_entity_poly.type
_entity_poly.pdbx_seq_one_letter_code
_entity_poly.pdbx_strand_id
1 'polypeptide(L)'
;FCSPEQVQGRPVSRKTDIWSWGVSLLHMFTGSTYWSAGYLAASILADYLERGADAGLPSMPPPLAELLHQCFQANPEDRPRDMLEIVAVLQQLYARTFGRSYPRPAPHAAKARADALNNRALSLCDLHKQDEAEQLWQEALTINPQHPESTYNLGLTHWRSGRLNGEALRQQLQEVAQAHAGEWLPAYLLARVQLEEGDWRAALETIQRVPASSTELDEVRAVREAAQECLHTSGRLLRRFLGHNGWVSSVGAGRKGRSLLSGSADGTLKLWNTLSGRCLRTLEGHAEWVTSVALSADGRIAVSGSADHTLRLWQLESGKCLHVLEGHRNWVLAVALSGDGRLAFSGGGDGTIKLWDTAAGLCLRTLDGHDGPVLAVSASSDGRHILSGSRDRKLLLWDADKGQRLRTFSGHTDKVLAAVLSSDGRYVLSGSSDRTLRLWEAATGRCLRVFEGHQGSVTSVCFSAGGGYVLSGSEDRTLKIWQRNTGRCLATLEGHAGTVHSLCLVGSGRQVASASADTTLALWVVPSEQSAPYVLSRVLPSDLVLSAWTEYERSLKLARRALAAGQAVRAAQHLREARSQPGHSRRPEAMTLWSNLYVHLPRQALQGAWGGPLLAEHTEAVTSVCLSQNGRLALSSSADRTLKLWQPDEGRCLHTLEGDMGSVTAAVLSGDGRFALSVSTDATLKLWDVRTGDCLRSCRQDLDVLTSVAWSGDARLAVSASIDGTVHLWDVSAGRLLRVLHGHTGPVHSVALSADGRLALSGSALFLIRNDGERLFTSGQLKVWETSTGHCLPLFEEQSQAVTAVALSIDGRFALTGCGQAVIQRDNGHFVQSGAVHLWELNTGRRLRTFEGHYGAVTSVCLSFDGR
;
A
#
# COMPACT_ATOMS: atom_id res chain seq x y z
N PHE A 1 -40.99 -14.28 27.37
CA PHE A 1 -40.79 -15.32 26.36
C PHE A 1 -39.91 -16.39 26.96
N CYS A 2 -40.51 -17.43 27.53
CA CYS A 2 -39.72 -18.52 28.11
C CYS A 2 -39.74 -19.67 27.12
N SER A 3 -38.58 -19.97 26.52
CA SER A 3 -38.37 -21.25 25.87
C SER A 3 -38.46 -22.38 26.93
N PRO A 4 -38.67 -23.64 26.53
CA PRO A 4 -38.69 -24.77 27.48
C PRO A 4 -37.48 -24.79 28.43
N GLU A 5 -36.30 -24.40 27.94
CA GLU A 5 -35.08 -24.27 28.73
C GLU A 5 -35.20 -23.20 29.82
N GLN A 6 -35.74 -22.02 29.49
CA GLN A 6 -35.96 -20.94 30.45
C GLN A 6 -37.03 -21.30 31.49
N VAL A 7 -38.07 -22.05 31.11
CA VAL A 7 -39.09 -22.57 32.05
C VAL A 7 -38.49 -23.60 33.01
N GLN A 8 -37.58 -24.44 32.53
CA GLN A 8 -36.88 -25.45 33.32
C GLN A 8 -35.69 -24.90 34.11
N GLY A 9 -35.44 -23.57 34.08
CA GLY A 9 -34.31 -22.94 34.77
C GLY A 9 -32.93 -23.31 34.20
N ARG A 10 -32.87 -23.82 32.97
CA ARG A 10 -31.62 -24.17 32.27
C ARG A 10 -31.00 -22.93 31.61
N PRO A 11 -29.66 -22.89 31.43
CA PRO A 11 -28.97 -21.76 30.81
C PRO A 11 -29.41 -21.54 29.36
N VAL A 12 -29.59 -20.27 28.99
CA VAL A 12 -29.98 -19.86 27.63
C VAL A 12 -28.85 -20.12 26.63
N SER A 13 -29.22 -20.50 25.41
CA SER A 13 -28.28 -20.79 24.32
C SER A 13 -28.82 -20.29 22.98
N ARG A 14 -28.05 -20.44 21.89
CA ARG A 14 -28.53 -20.13 20.52
C ARG A 14 -29.81 -20.88 20.14
N LYS A 15 -30.11 -22.01 20.79
CA LYS A 15 -31.37 -22.75 20.61
C LYS A 15 -32.58 -22.02 21.18
N THR A 16 -32.37 -21.14 22.18
CA THR A 16 -33.38 -20.21 22.71
C THR A 16 -33.69 -19.10 21.70
N ASP A 17 -32.69 -18.62 20.95
CA ASP A 17 -32.88 -17.62 19.89
C ASP A 17 -33.74 -18.17 18.74
N ILE A 18 -33.47 -19.41 18.34
CA ILE A 18 -34.26 -20.13 17.31
C ILE A 18 -35.72 -20.29 17.75
N TRP A 19 -35.95 -20.67 19.02
CA TRP A 19 -37.30 -20.75 19.58
C TRP A 19 -38.01 -19.39 19.54
N SER A 20 -37.33 -18.34 19.99
CA SER A 20 -37.87 -16.98 20.05
C SER A 20 -38.21 -16.43 18.65
N TRP A 21 -37.37 -16.72 17.66
CA TRP A 21 -37.64 -16.43 16.26
C TRP A 21 -38.90 -17.15 15.75
N GLY A 22 -39.02 -18.45 16.03
CA GLY A 22 -40.20 -19.23 15.66
C GLY A 22 -41.49 -18.67 16.25
N VAL A 23 -41.49 -18.33 17.55
CA VAL A 23 -42.66 -17.75 18.24
C VAL A 23 -43.07 -16.42 17.60
N SER A 24 -42.09 -15.59 17.24
CA SER A 24 -42.33 -14.30 16.59
C SER A 24 -43.01 -14.47 15.24
N LEU A 25 -42.59 -15.46 14.45
CA LEU A 25 -43.24 -15.78 13.19
C LEU A 25 -44.64 -16.36 13.37
N LEU A 26 -44.85 -17.26 14.33
CA LEU A 26 -46.17 -17.81 14.62
C LEU A 26 -47.18 -16.69 14.92
N HIS A 27 -46.80 -15.72 15.78
CA HIS A 27 -47.64 -14.57 16.09
C HIS A 27 -48.01 -13.73 14.85
N MET A 28 -47.10 -13.59 13.88
CA MET A 28 -47.42 -12.87 12.64
C MET A 28 -48.53 -13.56 11.85
N PHE A 29 -48.63 -14.89 11.90
CA PHE A 29 -49.64 -15.66 11.17
C PHE A 29 -50.93 -15.87 11.96
N THR A 30 -50.87 -15.93 13.30
CA THR A 30 -52.07 -16.05 14.15
C THR A 30 -52.72 -14.69 14.43
N GLY A 31 -52.04 -13.57 14.18
CA GLY A 31 -52.54 -12.21 14.42
C GLY A 31 -52.76 -11.85 15.90
N SER A 32 -52.48 -12.79 16.78
CA SER A 32 -52.71 -12.74 18.21
C SER A 32 -51.41 -12.95 18.96
N THR A 33 -51.27 -12.22 20.05
CA THR A 33 -50.07 -12.22 20.87
C THR A 33 -50.30 -13.02 22.15
N TYR A 34 -49.66 -14.17 22.29
CA TYR A 34 -49.81 -15.05 23.46
C TYR A 34 -48.64 -14.83 24.43
N TRP A 35 -48.73 -13.78 25.26
CA TRP A 35 -47.57 -13.24 25.99
C TRP A 35 -47.09 -14.07 27.19
N SER A 36 -47.89 -14.97 27.75
CA SER A 36 -47.58 -15.64 29.04
C SER A 36 -47.00 -17.06 28.94
N ALA A 37 -47.12 -17.76 27.80
CA ALA A 37 -46.75 -19.18 27.72
C ALA A 37 -46.13 -19.57 26.36
N GLY A 38 -44.89 -19.13 26.11
CA GLY A 38 -44.13 -19.46 24.88
C GLY A 38 -43.86 -20.94 24.65
N TYR A 39 -43.99 -21.80 25.69
CA TYR A 39 -43.89 -23.25 25.57
C TYR A 39 -45.13 -23.90 24.92
N LEU A 40 -46.27 -23.18 24.86
CA LEU A 40 -47.48 -23.63 24.16
C LEU A 40 -47.43 -23.34 22.65
N ALA A 41 -46.34 -22.76 22.14
CA ALA A 41 -46.22 -22.38 20.72
C ALA A 41 -46.42 -23.57 19.77
N ALA A 42 -45.95 -24.77 20.14
CA ALA A 42 -46.17 -25.99 19.37
C ALA A 42 -47.66 -26.37 19.27
N SER A 43 -48.39 -26.34 20.40
CA SER A 43 -49.83 -26.65 20.43
C SER A 43 -50.67 -25.58 19.73
N ILE A 44 -50.27 -24.31 19.82
CA ILE A 44 -50.94 -23.20 19.12
C ILE A 44 -50.74 -23.31 17.61
N LEU A 45 -49.54 -23.69 17.16
CA LEU A 45 -49.29 -23.96 15.74
C LEU A 45 -50.17 -25.13 15.25
N ALA A 46 -50.30 -26.22 16.02
CA ALA A 46 -51.17 -27.35 15.65
C ALA A 46 -52.65 -26.93 15.53
N ASP A 47 -53.17 -26.21 16.52
CA ASP A 47 -54.56 -25.72 16.52
C ASP A 47 -54.82 -24.75 15.35
N TYR A 48 -53.85 -23.87 15.03
CA TYR A 48 -53.92 -22.98 13.86
C TYR A 48 -53.97 -23.75 12.53
N LEU A 49 -53.18 -24.82 12.39
CA LEU A 49 -53.18 -25.65 11.18
C LEU A 49 -54.48 -26.44 11.01
N GLU A 50 -55.15 -26.83 12.10
CA GLU A 50 -56.45 -27.53 12.07
C GLU A 50 -57.62 -26.59 11.78
N ARG A 51 -57.65 -25.40 12.40
CA ARG A 51 -58.76 -24.44 12.27
C ARG A 51 -58.70 -23.60 11.01
N GLY A 52 -57.51 -23.42 10.44
CA GLY A 52 -57.28 -22.52 9.30
C GLY A 52 -57.09 -21.06 9.74
N ALA A 53 -56.71 -20.21 8.78
CA ALA A 53 -56.42 -18.80 9.05
C ALA A 53 -57.69 -18.00 9.37
N ASP A 54 -57.60 -17.11 10.37
CA ASP A 54 -58.67 -16.15 10.68
C ASP A 54 -58.96 -15.22 9.49
N ALA A 55 -60.19 -14.73 9.41
CA ALA A 55 -60.66 -13.90 8.30
C ALA A 55 -59.78 -12.65 8.12
N GLY A 56 -58.99 -12.63 7.04
CA GLY A 56 -58.11 -11.51 6.67
C GLY A 56 -56.60 -11.79 6.78
N LEU A 57 -56.18 -12.93 7.33
CA LEU A 57 -54.78 -13.33 7.40
C LEU A 57 -54.42 -14.35 6.29
N PRO A 58 -53.19 -14.29 5.73
CA PRO A 58 -52.76 -15.24 4.71
C PRO A 58 -52.54 -16.63 5.31
N SER A 59 -52.99 -17.67 4.59
CA SER A 59 -52.72 -19.06 4.98
C SER A 59 -51.21 -19.33 5.03
N MET A 60 -50.75 -19.97 6.11
CA MET A 60 -49.33 -20.27 6.28
C MET A 60 -48.88 -21.33 5.24
N PRO A 61 -47.79 -21.10 4.49
CA PRO A 61 -47.28 -22.10 3.55
C PRO A 61 -46.89 -23.41 4.26
N PRO A 62 -47.26 -24.60 3.73
CA PRO A 62 -46.98 -25.88 4.38
C PRO A 62 -45.50 -26.11 4.78
N PRO A 63 -44.48 -25.80 3.94
CA PRO A 63 -43.10 -26.03 4.35
C PRO A 63 -42.58 -24.98 5.34
N LEU A 64 -43.26 -23.84 5.50
CA LEU A 64 -42.98 -22.90 6.59
C LEU A 64 -43.54 -23.44 7.92
N ALA A 65 -44.71 -24.08 7.87
CA ALA A 65 -45.30 -24.75 9.04
C ALA A 65 -44.41 -25.91 9.52
N GLU A 66 -43.83 -26.69 8.61
CA GLU A 66 -42.85 -27.73 8.93
C GLU A 66 -41.60 -27.16 9.62
N LEU A 67 -41.04 -26.06 9.10
CA LEU A 67 -39.88 -25.39 9.70
C LEU A 67 -40.20 -24.86 11.11
N LEU A 68 -41.38 -24.28 11.32
CA LEU A 68 -41.83 -23.83 12.64
C LEU A 68 -42.05 -25.00 13.60
N HIS A 69 -42.62 -26.11 13.13
CA HIS A 69 -42.76 -27.33 13.92
C HIS A 69 -41.39 -27.87 14.38
N GLN A 70 -40.37 -27.80 13.51
CA GLN A 70 -39.00 -28.17 13.87
C GLN A 70 -38.40 -27.19 14.90
N CYS A 71 -38.66 -25.89 14.77
CA CYS A 71 -38.21 -24.88 15.73
C CYS A 71 -38.87 -25.05 17.12
N PHE A 72 -40.07 -25.61 17.18
CA PHE A 72 -40.86 -25.80 18.41
C PHE A 72 -40.71 -27.18 19.07
N GLN A 73 -39.72 -27.97 18.69
CA GLN A 73 -39.45 -29.25 19.34
C GLN A 73 -39.05 -29.07 20.82
N ALA A 74 -39.71 -29.84 21.70
CA ALA A 74 -39.51 -29.75 23.15
C ALA A 74 -38.05 -30.05 23.55
N ASN A 75 -37.41 -30.98 22.85
CA ASN A 75 -35.99 -31.26 22.99
C ASN A 75 -35.15 -30.26 22.13
N PRO A 76 -34.23 -29.49 22.72
CA PRO A 76 -33.43 -28.49 21.99
C PRO A 76 -32.52 -29.05 20.89
N GLU A 77 -32.11 -30.31 21.01
CA GLU A 77 -31.24 -30.98 20.04
C GLU A 77 -31.97 -31.29 18.72
N ASP A 78 -33.29 -31.48 18.76
CA ASP A 78 -34.11 -31.78 17.60
C ASP A 78 -34.53 -30.52 16.80
N ARG A 79 -34.15 -29.33 17.31
CA ARG A 79 -34.34 -28.03 16.63
C ARG A 79 -33.22 -27.79 15.61
N PRO A 80 -33.41 -26.89 14.61
CA PRO A 80 -32.36 -26.53 13.65
C PRO A 80 -31.03 -26.20 14.33
N ARG A 81 -29.92 -26.57 13.68
CA ARG A 81 -28.56 -26.47 14.24
C ARG A 81 -28.16 -25.02 14.49
N ASP A 82 -28.45 -24.14 13.54
CA ASP A 82 -28.19 -22.70 13.63
C ASP A 82 -29.17 -21.87 12.78
N MET A 83 -29.02 -20.54 12.84
CA MET A 83 -29.82 -19.61 12.05
C MET A 83 -29.52 -19.66 10.54
N LEU A 84 -28.37 -20.21 10.13
CA LEU A 84 -28.03 -20.32 8.70
C LEU A 84 -28.83 -21.45 8.04
N GLU A 85 -29.08 -22.55 8.75
CA GLU A 85 -29.97 -23.62 8.32
C GLU A 85 -31.40 -23.10 8.10
N ILE A 86 -31.91 -22.31 9.05
CA ILE A 86 -33.22 -21.64 8.93
C ILE A 86 -33.26 -20.70 7.71
N VAL A 87 -32.21 -19.88 7.53
CA VAL A 87 -32.10 -18.97 6.37
C VAL A 87 -32.09 -19.76 5.06
N ALA A 88 -31.37 -20.89 4.99
CA ALA A 88 -31.33 -21.72 3.78
C ALA A 88 -32.72 -22.28 3.42
N VAL A 89 -33.46 -22.80 4.41
CA VAL A 89 -34.83 -23.30 4.19
C VAL A 89 -35.77 -22.17 3.75
N LEU A 90 -35.69 -21.00 4.38
CA LEU A 90 -36.50 -19.83 4.01
C LEU A 90 -36.18 -19.31 2.60
N GLN A 91 -34.91 -19.34 2.19
CA GLN A 91 -34.51 -18.97 0.84
C GLN A 91 -35.07 -19.94 -0.20
N GLN A 92 -35.09 -21.25 0.10
CA GLN A 92 -35.71 -22.27 -0.75
C GLN A 92 -37.23 -22.11 -0.82
N LEU A 93 -37.88 -21.86 0.32
CA LEU A 93 -39.30 -21.55 0.41
C LEU A 93 -39.66 -20.32 -0.44
N TYR A 94 -38.93 -19.23 -0.25
CA TYR A 94 -39.10 -18.01 -1.03
C TYR A 94 -38.95 -18.29 -2.53
N ALA A 95 -37.95 -19.08 -2.92
CA ALA A 95 -37.72 -19.47 -4.30
C ALA A 95 -38.86 -20.31 -4.89
N ARG A 96 -39.41 -21.27 -4.13
CA ARG A 96 -40.56 -22.08 -4.56
C ARG A 96 -41.85 -21.28 -4.66
N THR A 97 -42.14 -20.43 -3.67
CA THR A 97 -43.40 -19.69 -3.59
C THR A 97 -43.47 -18.54 -4.59
N PHE A 98 -42.36 -17.81 -4.79
CA PHE A 98 -42.34 -16.61 -5.64
C PHE A 98 -41.62 -16.84 -6.98
N GLY A 99 -41.16 -18.05 -7.27
CA GLY A 99 -40.48 -18.41 -8.51
C GLY A 99 -39.14 -17.68 -8.75
N ARG A 100 -38.52 -17.12 -7.70
CA ARG A 100 -37.29 -16.31 -7.79
C ARG A 100 -36.42 -16.44 -6.53
N SER A 101 -35.10 -16.43 -6.70
CA SER A 101 -34.15 -16.52 -5.59
C SER A 101 -34.30 -15.36 -4.60
N TYR A 102 -34.01 -15.61 -3.32
CA TYR A 102 -34.06 -14.61 -2.26
C TYR A 102 -33.05 -13.46 -2.54
N PRO A 103 -33.46 -12.19 -2.50
CA PRO A 103 -32.73 -11.08 -3.14
C PRO A 103 -31.51 -10.53 -2.38
N ARG A 104 -31.23 -10.98 -1.14
CA ARG A 104 -30.02 -10.58 -0.38
C ARG A 104 -28.91 -11.64 -0.53
N PRO A 105 -27.73 -11.31 -1.05
CA PRO A 105 -26.60 -12.25 -1.08
C PRO A 105 -25.66 -12.09 0.11
N ALA A 106 -24.79 -13.09 0.25
CA ALA A 106 -23.76 -13.15 1.27
C ALA A 106 -22.61 -12.12 1.02
N PRO A 107 -22.06 -11.50 2.08
CA PRO A 107 -21.04 -10.44 1.99
C PRO A 107 -19.65 -10.93 1.52
N HIS A 108 -18.82 -10.03 0.95
CA HIS A 108 -17.41 -10.27 0.59
C HIS A 108 -16.53 -10.42 1.83
N ALA A 109 -16.40 -11.65 2.30
CA ALA A 109 -15.83 -11.96 3.60
C ALA A 109 -14.40 -11.42 3.82
N ALA A 110 -13.50 -11.44 2.82
CA ALA A 110 -12.09 -11.08 3.05
C ALA A 110 -11.87 -9.58 3.32
N LYS A 111 -12.37 -8.68 2.46
CA LYS A 111 -12.26 -7.22 2.68
C LYS A 111 -13.06 -6.78 3.91
N ALA A 112 -14.30 -7.24 4.04
CA ALA A 112 -15.13 -6.91 5.20
C ALA A 112 -14.54 -7.44 6.53
N ARG A 113 -13.84 -8.58 6.51
CA ARG A 113 -13.13 -9.11 7.66
C ARG A 113 -11.87 -8.30 7.96
N ALA A 114 -11.10 -7.88 6.96
CA ALA A 114 -9.96 -6.99 7.15
C ALA A 114 -10.39 -5.62 7.73
N ASP A 115 -11.47 -5.03 7.18
CA ASP A 115 -12.07 -3.78 7.69
C ASP A 115 -12.52 -3.93 9.15
N ALA A 116 -13.22 -5.03 9.47
CA ALA A 116 -13.70 -5.31 10.82
C ALA A 116 -12.56 -5.56 11.81
N LEU A 117 -11.51 -6.28 11.40
CA LEU A 117 -10.33 -6.53 12.22
C LEU A 117 -9.56 -5.22 12.47
N ASN A 118 -9.41 -4.36 11.45
CA ASN A 118 -8.81 -3.03 11.60
C ASN A 118 -9.58 -2.18 12.63
N ASN A 119 -10.90 -2.09 12.49
CA ASN A 119 -11.72 -1.29 13.40
C ASN A 119 -11.72 -1.86 14.83
N ARG A 120 -11.70 -3.19 14.99
CA ARG A 120 -11.59 -3.84 16.30
C ARG A 120 -10.22 -3.60 16.95
N ALA A 121 -9.14 -3.65 16.19
CA ALA A 121 -7.80 -3.35 16.68
C ALA A 121 -7.73 -1.92 17.26
N LEU A 122 -8.38 -0.96 16.60
CA LEU A 122 -8.47 0.41 17.10
C LEU A 122 -9.21 0.51 18.42
N SER A 123 -10.34 -0.19 18.57
CA SER A 123 -11.03 -0.24 19.87
C SER A 123 -10.17 -0.86 20.98
N LEU A 124 -9.26 -1.79 20.66
CA LEU A 124 -8.31 -2.34 21.64
C LEU A 124 -7.20 -1.35 21.99
N CYS A 125 -6.75 -0.52 21.05
CA CYS A 125 -5.83 0.58 21.35
C CYS A 125 -6.44 1.58 22.35
N ASP A 126 -7.73 1.91 22.20
CA ASP A 126 -8.45 2.78 23.14
C ASP A 126 -8.53 2.18 24.55
N LEU A 127 -8.54 0.84 24.65
CA LEU A 127 -8.49 0.09 25.91
C LEU A 127 -7.06 -0.17 26.42
N HIS A 128 -6.05 0.47 25.83
CA HIS A 128 -4.62 0.30 26.16
C HIS A 128 -4.09 -1.13 25.99
N LYS A 129 -4.70 -1.93 25.11
CA LYS A 129 -4.30 -3.31 24.78
C LYS A 129 -3.52 -3.36 23.46
N GLN A 130 -2.32 -2.77 23.47
CA GLN A 130 -1.51 -2.56 22.27
C GLN A 130 -1.12 -3.88 21.57
N ASP A 131 -0.71 -4.90 22.33
CA ASP A 131 -0.24 -6.17 21.77
C ASP A 131 -1.37 -6.95 21.05
N GLU A 132 -2.57 -6.94 21.63
CA GLU A 132 -3.75 -7.57 21.03
C GLU A 132 -4.18 -6.82 19.74
N ALA A 133 -4.05 -5.49 19.71
CA ALA A 133 -4.33 -4.70 18.52
C ALA A 133 -3.36 -4.99 17.37
N GLU A 134 -2.06 -5.12 17.67
CA GLU A 134 -1.04 -5.48 16.67
C GLU A 134 -1.30 -6.84 16.03
N GLN A 135 -1.72 -7.84 16.82
CA GLN A 135 -2.09 -9.15 16.31
C GLN A 135 -3.28 -9.08 15.34
N LEU A 136 -4.29 -8.28 15.64
CA LEU A 136 -5.46 -8.11 14.75
C LEU A 136 -5.11 -7.40 13.44
N TRP A 137 -4.21 -6.40 13.46
CA TRP A 137 -3.74 -5.80 12.21
C TRP A 137 -2.91 -6.77 11.37
N GLN A 138 -2.08 -7.60 11.99
CA GLN A 138 -1.36 -8.66 11.29
C GLN A 138 -2.34 -9.68 10.69
N GLU A 139 -3.37 -10.10 11.43
CA GLU A 139 -4.43 -10.97 10.91
C GLU A 139 -5.16 -10.31 9.72
N ALA A 140 -5.47 -9.01 9.81
CA ALA A 140 -6.09 -8.28 8.70
C ALA A 140 -5.22 -8.28 7.43
N LEU A 141 -3.90 -8.15 7.58
CA LEU A 141 -2.96 -8.16 6.46
C LEU A 141 -2.70 -9.57 5.89
N THR A 142 -2.82 -10.64 6.68
CA THR A 142 -2.78 -12.01 6.13
C THR A 142 -4.01 -12.29 5.25
N ILE A 143 -5.16 -11.69 5.59
CA ILE A 143 -6.40 -11.81 4.82
C ILE A 143 -6.39 -10.91 3.58
N ASN A 144 -5.88 -9.68 3.70
CA ASN A 144 -5.73 -8.74 2.60
C ASN A 144 -4.39 -7.99 2.68
N PRO A 145 -3.34 -8.47 1.97
CA PRO A 145 -2.00 -7.87 2.04
C PRO A 145 -1.91 -6.42 1.56
N GLN A 146 -2.86 -5.95 0.74
CA GLN A 146 -2.88 -4.59 0.20
C GLN A 146 -3.91 -3.71 0.91
N HIS A 147 -4.29 -4.02 2.16
CA HIS A 147 -5.26 -3.24 2.92
C HIS A 147 -4.66 -1.91 3.45
N PRO A 148 -5.08 -0.73 2.93
CA PRO A 148 -4.40 0.54 3.22
C PRO A 148 -4.37 0.94 4.69
N GLU A 149 -5.51 0.86 5.37
CA GLU A 149 -5.67 1.30 6.75
C GLU A 149 -4.89 0.42 7.72
N SER A 150 -4.87 -0.90 7.50
CA SER A 150 -4.12 -1.83 8.36
C SER A 150 -2.62 -1.70 8.17
N THR A 151 -2.15 -1.55 6.92
CA THR A 151 -0.73 -1.31 6.62
C THR A 151 -0.27 -0.01 7.29
N TYR A 152 -1.08 1.04 7.19
CA TYR A 152 -0.80 2.32 7.83
C TYR A 152 -0.81 2.23 9.36
N ASN A 153 -1.85 1.66 9.99
CA ASN A 153 -1.97 1.63 11.44
C ASN A 153 -0.89 0.77 12.11
N LEU A 154 -0.62 -0.43 11.57
CA LEU A 154 0.44 -1.29 12.05
C LEU A 154 1.82 -0.66 11.83
N GLY A 155 2.06 -0.15 10.62
CA GLY A 155 3.30 0.50 10.25
C GLY A 155 3.62 1.72 11.13
N LEU A 156 2.63 2.55 11.42
CA LEU A 156 2.74 3.71 12.31
C LEU A 156 3.10 3.28 13.74
N THR A 157 2.50 2.19 14.24
CA THR A 157 2.78 1.63 15.57
C THR A 157 4.24 1.13 15.67
N HIS A 158 4.70 0.39 14.66
CA HIS A 158 6.07 -0.10 14.62
C HIS A 158 7.09 1.03 14.44
N TRP A 159 6.77 2.04 13.65
CA TRP A 159 7.64 3.21 13.47
C TRP A 159 7.78 4.02 14.77
N ARG A 160 6.67 4.29 15.47
CA ARG A 160 6.70 5.02 16.76
C ARG A 160 7.40 4.25 17.87
N SER A 161 7.34 2.91 17.86
CA SER A 161 8.09 2.06 18.80
C SER A 161 9.56 1.85 18.40
N GLY A 162 9.99 2.38 17.24
CA GLY A 162 11.35 2.22 16.72
C GLY A 162 11.67 0.84 16.17
N ARG A 163 10.67 -0.03 15.99
CA ARG A 163 10.78 -1.36 15.35
C ARG A 163 10.88 -1.27 13.83
N LEU A 164 10.36 -0.20 13.24
CA LEU A 164 10.37 0.03 11.79
C LEU A 164 11.02 1.38 11.47
N ASN A 165 11.85 1.41 10.43
CA ASN A 165 12.45 2.65 9.92
C ASN A 165 11.43 3.43 9.08
N GLY A 166 11.51 4.77 9.10
CA GLY A 166 10.61 5.63 8.33
C GLY A 166 10.65 5.36 6.82
N GLU A 167 11.82 5.05 6.27
CA GLU A 167 11.98 4.65 4.86
C GLU A 167 11.19 3.38 4.52
N ALA A 168 11.26 2.36 5.38
CA ALA A 168 10.53 1.11 5.19
C ALA A 168 9.02 1.32 5.27
N LEU A 169 8.55 2.17 6.21
CA LEU A 169 7.13 2.55 6.30
C LEU A 169 6.66 3.27 5.03
N ARG A 170 7.45 4.24 4.53
CA ARG A 170 7.12 4.94 3.29
C ARG A 170 7.07 4.00 2.10
N GLN A 171 8.01 3.06 2.00
CA GLN A 171 8.02 2.07 0.93
C GLN A 171 6.76 1.20 0.96
N GLN A 172 6.39 0.66 2.13
CA GLN A 172 5.16 -0.12 2.29
C GLN A 172 3.91 0.67 1.86
N LEU A 173 3.82 1.94 2.27
CA LEU A 173 2.69 2.80 1.91
C LEU A 173 2.71 3.21 0.43
N GLN A 174 3.88 3.38 -0.18
CA GLN A 174 4.01 3.63 -1.62
C GLN A 174 3.59 2.42 -2.45
N GLU A 175 3.97 1.21 -2.05
CA GLU A 175 3.56 -0.03 -2.72
C GLU A 175 2.03 -0.19 -2.68
N VAL A 176 1.41 0.08 -1.53
CA VAL A 176 -0.06 0.09 -1.40
C VAL A 176 -0.68 1.21 -2.26
N ALA A 177 -0.12 2.42 -2.25
CA ALA A 177 -0.63 3.51 -3.07
C ALA A 177 -0.52 3.25 -4.58
N GLN A 178 0.51 2.52 -5.02
CA GLN A 178 0.65 2.06 -6.40
C GLN A 178 -0.36 0.97 -6.76
N ALA A 179 -0.62 0.03 -5.84
CA ALA A 179 -1.63 -1.02 -6.03
C ALA A 179 -3.06 -0.46 -6.17
N HIS A 180 -3.32 0.68 -5.53
CA HIS A 180 -4.62 1.39 -5.55
C HIS A 180 -4.52 2.72 -6.32
N ALA A 181 -3.83 2.72 -7.46
CA ALA A 181 -3.64 3.93 -8.27
C ALA A 181 -4.98 4.56 -8.68
N GLY A 182 -5.15 5.86 -8.37
CA GLY A 182 -6.39 6.60 -8.63
C GLY A 182 -7.29 6.78 -7.40
N GLU A 183 -7.03 6.07 -6.30
CA GLU A 183 -7.70 6.30 -5.02
C GLU A 183 -7.00 7.37 -4.19
N TRP A 184 -7.78 8.22 -3.51
CA TRP A 184 -7.23 9.30 -2.68
C TRP A 184 -6.70 8.81 -1.33
N LEU A 185 -7.28 7.74 -0.76
CA LEU A 185 -7.01 7.30 0.62
C LEU A 185 -5.55 6.84 0.83
N PRO A 186 -4.97 5.96 0.00
CA PRO A 186 -3.57 5.56 0.18
C PRO A 186 -2.58 6.72 0.05
N ALA A 187 -2.81 7.63 -0.90
CA ALA A 187 -1.99 8.83 -1.07
C ALA A 187 -2.13 9.79 0.14
N TYR A 188 -3.35 9.93 0.68
CA TYR A 188 -3.61 10.66 1.91
C TYR A 188 -2.86 10.07 3.10
N LEU A 189 -2.94 8.75 3.32
CA LEU A 189 -2.25 8.06 4.42
C LEU A 189 -0.72 8.22 4.32
N LEU A 190 -0.16 8.11 3.11
CA LEU A 190 1.26 8.37 2.86
C LEU A 190 1.64 9.82 3.20
N ALA A 191 0.85 10.80 2.73
CA ALA A 191 1.09 12.21 3.03
C ALA A 191 1.02 12.53 4.53
N ARG A 192 0.12 11.86 5.29
CA ARG A 192 0.04 11.99 6.75
C ARG A 192 1.33 11.53 7.45
N VAL A 193 1.89 10.40 7.03
CA VAL A 193 3.17 9.93 7.58
C VAL A 193 4.30 10.89 7.22
N GLN A 194 4.37 11.35 5.97
CA GLN A 194 5.38 12.31 5.52
C GLN A 194 5.31 13.63 6.31
N LEU A 195 4.11 14.09 6.67
CA LEU A 195 3.94 15.27 7.54
C LEU A 195 4.47 15.05 8.95
N GLU A 196 4.15 13.92 9.57
CA GLU A 196 4.64 13.61 10.93
C GLU A 196 6.17 13.45 10.93
N GLU A 197 6.73 12.84 9.88
CA GLU A 197 8.17 12.73 9.62
C GLU A 197 8.87 14.08 9.37
N GLY A 198 8.09 15.13 9.09
CA GLY A 198 8.58 16.46 8.77
C GLY A 198 9.12 16.62 7.35
N ASP A 199 8.80 15.70 6.43
CA ASP A 199 9.06 15.85 5.00
C ASP A 199 7.88 16.56 4.32
N TRP A 200 7.70 17.84 4.67
CA TRP A 200 6.52 18.62 4.28
C TRP A 200 6.43 18.81 2.76
N ARG A 201 7.57 18.84 2.07
CA ARG A 201 7.63 18.97 0.60
C ARG A 201 7.15 17.69 -0.08
N ALA A 202 7.65 16.53 0.34
CA ALA A 202 7.17 15.26 -0.20
C ALA A 202 5.69 15.04 0.10
N ALA A 203 5.22 15.41 1.30
CA ALA A 203 3.80 15.37 1.64
C ALA A 203 2.93 16.21 0.69
N LEU A 204 3.39 17.42 0.36
CA LEU A 204 2.73 18.32 -0.56
C LEU A 204 2.71 17.77 -1.99
N GLU A 205 3.83 17.22 -2.47
CA GLU A 205 3.92 16.61 -3.80
C GLU A 205 3.02 15.37 -3.90
N THR A 206 2.95 14.54 -2.85
CA THR A 206 2.06 13.36 -2.80
C THR A 206 0.59 13.79 -2.83
N ILE A 207 0.20 14.77 -2.02
CA ILE A 207 -1.21 15.19 -1.94
C ILE A 207 -1.67 15.95 -3.19
N GLN A 208 -0.77 16.65 -3.89
CA GLN A 208 -1.06 17.32 -5.17
C GLN A 208 -1.39 16.35 -6.31
N ARG A 209 -0.93 15.10 -6.22
CA ARG A 209 -1.23 14.06 -7.24
C ARG A 209 -2.64 13.48 -7.10
N VAL A 210 -3.35 13.78 -6.01
CA VAL A 210 -4.73 13.31 -5.81
C VAL A 210 -5.67 14.08 -6.75
N PRO A 211 -6.48 13.40 -7.58
CA PRO A 211 -7.35 14.05 -8.56
C PRO A 211 -8.36 15.01 -7.91
N ALA A 212 -8.48 16.23 -8.46
CA ALA A 212 -9.40 17.26 -7.97
C ALA A 212 -10.89 16.93 -8.13
N SER A 213 -11.23 15.83 -8.81
CA SER A 213 -12.60 15.42 -9.15
C SER A 213 -13.37 14.76 -8.00
N SER A 214 -12.70 14.30 -6.94
CA SER A 214 -13.35 13.96 -5.69
C SER A 214 -13.46 15.23 -4.86
N THR A 215 -14.62 15.89 -4.88
CA THR A 215 -15.01 17.02 -3.99
C THR A 215 -14.13 17.08 -2.74
N GLU A 216 -13.27 18.11 -2.64
CA GLU A 216 -12.21 18.22 -1.62
C GLU A 216 -12.67 17.69 -0.27
N LEU A 217 -12.27 16.47 0.08
CA LEU A 217 -12.48 15.95 1.42
C LEU A 217 -11.75 16.92 2.36
N ASP A 218 -12.46 17.45 3.36
CA ASP A 218 -11.89 18.41 4.32
C ASP A 218 -10.57 17.88 4.92
N GLU A 219 -10.44 16.56 5.05
CA GLU A 219 -9.22 15.86 5.46
C GLU A 219 -8.02 16.12 4.52
N VAL A 220 -8.21 16.03 3.21
CA VAL A 220 -7.16 16.26 2.19
C VAL A 220 -6.79 17.74 2.15
N ARG A 221 -7.78 18.63 2.25
CA ARG A 221 -7.54 20.08 2.31
C ARG A 221 -6.74 20.44 3.56
N ALA A 222 -7.11 19.91 4.72
CA ALA A 222 -6.42 20.16 5.98
C ALA A 222 -4.95 19.69 5.95
N VAL A 223 -4.67 18.52 5.37
CA VAL A 223 -3.30 18.01 5.18
C VAL A 223 -2.50 18.90 4.25
N ARG A 224 -3.10 19.37 3.16
CA ARG A 224 -2.45 20.28 2.21
C ARG A 224 -2.11 21.62 2.85
N GLU A 225 -3.06 22.23 3.55
CA GLU A 225 -2.87 23.50 4.27
C GLU A 225 -1.82 23.37 5.38
N ALA A 226 -1.86 22.28 6.14
CA ALA A 226 -0.85 21.96 7.15
C ALA A 226 0.56 21.82 6.55
N ALA A 227 0.70 21.09 5.43
CA ALA A 227 1.97 20.94 4.74
C ALA A 227 2.51 22.28 4.25
N GLN A 228 1.64 23.13 3.70
CA GLN A 228 1.98 24.47 3.23
C GLN A 228 2.39 25.38 4.40
N GLU A 229 1.63 25.40 5.49
CA GLU A 229 1.93 26.20 6.69
C GLU A 229 3.30 25.79 7.25
N CYS A 230 3.53 24.50 7.47
CA CYS A 230 4.80 23.99 7.98
C CYS A 230 5.97 24.40 7.07
N LEU A 231 5.84 24.22 5.75
CA LEU A 231 6.90 24.58 4.79
C LEU A 231 7.21 26.08 4.77
N HIS A 232 6.21 26.95 4.91
CA HIS A 232 6.39 28.42 4.85
C HIS A 232 6.80 29.05 6.17
N THR A 233 6.44 28.42 7.29
CA THR A 233 6.62 29.02 8.63
C THR A 233 7.77 28.40 9.41
N SER A 234 8.16 27.15 9.13
CA SER A 234 9.21 26.46 9.87
C SER A 234 10.51 27.26 9.88
N GLY A 235 11.01 27.57 11.07
CA GLY A 235 12.33 28.16 11.19
C GLY A 235 12.44 29.63 10.79
N ARG A 236 11.30 30.28 10.53
CA ARG A 236 11.30 31.71 10.22
C ARG A 236 11.67 32.51 11.46
N LEU A 237 12.67 33.38 11.31
CA LEU A 237 12.99 34.42 12.28
C LEU A 237 11.87 35.47 12.30
N LEU A 238 11.17 35.59 13.42
CA LEU A 238 10.12 36.60 13.61
C LEU A 238 10.68 37.94 14.01
N ARG A 239 11.65 37.93 14.95
CA ARG A 239 12.12 39.15 15.58
C ARG A 239 13.49 38.98 16.20
N ARG A 240 14.27 40.06 16.19
CA ARG A 240 15.47 40.22 17.02
C ARG A 240 15.23 41.28 18.10
N PHE A 241 15.75 41.04 19.29
CA PHE A 241 15.77 41.99 20.40
C PHE A 241 17.21 42.46 20.57
N LEU A 242 17.38 43.78 20.53
CA LEU A 242 18.67 44.47 20.62
C LEU A 242 18.66 45.38 21.85
N GLY A 243 19.75 45.40 22.61
CA GLY A 243 19.90 46.32 23.74
C GLY A 243 20.77 45.83 24.90
N HIS A 244 21.29 44.61 24.86
CA HIS A 244 22.39 44.19 25.74
C HIS A 244 23.73 44.66 25.19
N ASN A 245 24.67 44.95 26.08
CA ASN A 245 26.03 45.42 25.74
C ASN A 245 27.09 44.32 25.82
N GLY A 246 26.68 43.09 26.16
CA GLY A 246 27.52 41.89 26.19
C GLY A 246 26.76 40.69 25.63
N TRP A 247 27.41 39.52 25.56
CA TRP A 247 26.71 38.31 25.13
C TRP A 247 25.51 37.99 26.01
N VAL A 248 24.49 37.39 25.43
CA VAL A 248 23.30 36.95 26.18
C VAL A 248 23.50 35.49 26.55
N SER A 249 23.63 35.21 27.84
CA SER A 249 23.95 33.89 28.38
C SER A 249 22.72 33.01 28.55
N SER A 250 21.57 33.60 28.90
CA SER A 250 20.39 32.86 29.27
C SER A 250 19.10 33.58 28.91
N VAL A 251 18.07 32.83 28.56
CA VAL A 251 16.73 33.35 28.27
C VAL A 251 15.65 32.50 28.94
N GLY A 252 14.69 33.16 29.58
CA GLY A 252 13.50 32.54 30.17
C GLY A 252 12.22 33.18 29.65
N ALA A 253 11.15 32.38 29.54
CA ALA A 253 9.83 32.83 29.09
C ALA A 253 8.75 32.50 30.11
N GLY A 254 7.74 33.37 30.22
CA GLY A 254 6.54 33.07 31.01
C GLY A 254 5.54 32.22 30.24
N ARG A 255 4.68 31.45 30.93
CA ARG A 255 3.68 30.57 30.28
C ARG A 255 2.73 31.30 29.32
N LYS A 256 2.39 32.56 29.64
CA LYS A 256 1.51 33.38 28.78
C LYS A 256 2.22 33.88 27.51
N GLY A 257 3.54 33.69 27.38
CA GLY A 257 4.32 34.06 26.20
C GLY A 257 4.35 35.56 25.89
N ARG A 258 3.97 36.43 26.84
CA ARG A 258 3.94 37.89 26.66
C ARG A 258 5.26 38.57 27.02
N SER A 259 6.08 37.89 27.83
CA SER A 259 7.32 38.44 28.37
C SER A 259 8.46 37.43 28.25
N LEU A 260 9.64 37.94 27.88
CA LEU A 260 10.92 37.22 27.92
C LEU A 260 11.85 37.91 28.91
N LEU A 261 12.62 37.13 29.65
CA LEU A 261 13.70 37.62 30.49
C LEU A 261 15.02 37.14 29.91
N SER A 262 15.98 38.03 29.78
CA SER A 262 17.34 37.69 29.37
C SER A 262 18.34 38.08 30.45
N GLY A 263 19.38 37.25 30.61
CA GLY A 263 20.58 37.56 31.37
C GLY A 263 21.77 37.71 30.44
N SER A 264 22.68 38.64 30.76
CA SER A 264 23.83 38.96 29.91
C SER A 264 25.12 39.09 30.72
N ALA A 265 26.25 39.01 30.00
CA ALA A 265 27.56 39.36 30.54
C ALA A 265 27.73 40.85 30.87
N ASP A 266 26.82 41.72 30.47
CA ASP A 266 26.81 43.11 30.92
C ASP A 266 26.37 43.28 32.40
N GLY A 267 26.11 42.18 33.11
CA GLY A 267 25.69 42.17 34.52
C GLY A 267 24.21 42.53 34.73
N THR A 268 23.47 42.81 33.65
CA THR A 268 22.06 43.21 33.71
C THR A 268 21.13 42.08 33.29
N LEU A 269 19.89 42.15 33.78
CA LEU A 269 18.77 41.40 33.20
C LEU A 269 17.83 42.35 32.47
N LYS A 270 17.26 41.91 31.36
CA LYS A 270 16.26 42.69 30.62
C LYS A 270 14.98 41.92 30.45
N LEU A 271 13.87 42.58 30.77
CA LEU A 271 12.51 42.08 30.54
C LEU A 271 12.00 42.66 29.23
N TRP A 272 11.60 41.80 28.30
CA TRP A 272 11.14 42.18 26.97
C TRP A 272 9.68 41.84 26.78
N ASN A 273 8.98 42.66 26.02
CA ASN A 273 7.66 42.32 25.50
C ASN A 273 7.82 41.53 24.19
N THR A 274 7.31 40.30 24.15
CA THR A 274 7.49 39.38 23.01
C THR A 274 6.87 39.89 21.71
N LEU A 275 5.71 40.54 21.79
CA LEU A 275 4.95 41.02 20.63
C LEU A 275 5.61 42.26 20.02
N SER A 276 5.91 43.25 20.86
CA SER A 276 6.41 44.56 20.40
C SER A 276 7.93 44.59 20.19
N GLY A 277 8.68 43.68 20.81
CA GLY A 277 10.15 43.73 20.78
C GLY A 277 10.77 44.70 21.76
N ARG A 278 9.98 45.48 22.50
CA ARG A 278 10.49 46.55 23.36
C ARG A 278 11.02 45.98 24.68
N CYS A 279 12.14 46.54 25.13
CA CYS A 279 12.61 46.35 26.50
C CYS A 279 11.63 47.08 27.43
N LEU A 280 10.98 46.32 28.32
CA LEU A 280 10.06 46.84 29.33
C LEU A 280 10.83 47.35 30.55
N ARG A 281 11.87 46.61 30.96
CA ARG A 281 12.70 46.95 32.13
C ARG A 281 14.11 46.41 31.98
N THR A 282 15.06 47.13 32.59
CA THR A 282 16.41 46.66 32.89
C THR A 282 16.51 46.50 34.40
N LEU A 283 16.96 45.34 34.86
CA LEU A 283 17.19 45.00 36.26
C LEU A 283 18.70 44.98 36.49
N GLU A 284 19.17 45.83 37.39
CA GLU A 284 20.57 46.00 37.72
C GLU A 284 20.79 45.59 39.17
N GLY A 285 21.91 44.90 39.45
CA GLY A 285 22.27 44.53 40.82
C GLY A 285 23.30 43.43 40.96
N HIS A 286 23.50 42.59 39.94
CA HIS A 286 24.66 41.68 39.93
C HIS A 286 25.94 42.47 39.63
N ALA A 287 27.04 42.10 40.30
CA ALA A 287 28.33 42.76 40.12
C ALA A 287 29.10 42.22 38.89
N GLU A 288 28.75 41.01 38.45
CA GLU A 288 29.41 40.26 37.38
C GLU A 288 28.36 39.68 36.42
N TRP A 289 28.82 39.10 35.30
CA TRP A 289 28.00 38.37 34.32
C TRP A 289 26.91 37.48 34.94
N VAL A 290 25.68 37.69 34.46
CA VAL A 290 24.55 36.81 34.74
C VAL A 290 24.74 35.55 33.89
N THR A 291 24.73 34.37 34.51
CA THR A 291 25.01 33.09 33.83
C THR A 291 23.72 32.37 33.44
N SER A 292 22.67 32.49 34.25
CA SER A 292 21.43 31.75 34.08
C SER A 292 20.25 32.53 34.65
N VAL A 293 19.09 32.44 33.99
CA VAL A 293 17.85 33.08 34.43
C VAL A 293 16.68 32.11 34.34
N ALA A 294 15.76 32.19 35.31
CA ALA A 294 14.52 31.44 35.31
C ALA A 294 13.33 32.36 35.61
N LEU A 295 12.22 32.12 34.94
CA LEU A 295 10.98 32.87 35.11
C LEU A 295 9.87 32.00 35.73
N SER A 296 9.12 32.55 36.67
CA SER A 296 7.94 31.89 37.20
C SER A 296 6.85 31.77 36.13
N ALA A 297 6.01 30.75 36.24
CA ALA A 297 4.94 30.47 35.29
C ALA A 297 3.94 31.64 35.14
N ASP A 298 3.68 32.36 36.24
CA ASP A 298 2.82 33.55 36.29
C ASP A 298 3.51 34.83 35.78
N GLY A 299 4.83 34.79 35.54
CA GLY A 299 5.64 35.91 35.05
C GLY A 299 5.82 37.04 36.07
N ARG A 300 5.61 36.77 37.37
CA ARG A 300 5.74 37.78 38.44
C ARG A 300 7.13 37.77 39.09
N ILE A 301 7.74 36.61 39.19
CA ILE A 301 9.01 36.41 39.89
C ILE A 301 10.06 35.90 38.90
N ALA A 302 11.29 36.34 39.07
CA ALA A 302 12.44 35.79 38.38
C ALA A 302 13.57 35.44 39.34
N VAL A 303 14.35 34.43 38.99
CA VAL A 303 15.60 34.10 39.66
C VAL A 303 16.74 34.26 38.66
N SER A 304 17.83 34.86 39.12
CA SER A 304 19.07 34.97 38.35
C SER A 304 20.23 34.39 39.13
N GLY A 305 21.09 33.66 38.45
CA GLY A 305 22.40 33.24 38.92
C GLY A 305 23.49 34.06 38.26
N SER A 306 24.54 34.38 39.00
CA SER A 306 25.70 35.11 38.50
C SER A 306 26.99 34.47 38.97
N ALA A 307 28.07 34.84 38.32
CA ALA A 307 29.40 34.48 38.78
C ALA A 307 29.91 35.34 39.95
N ASP A 308 29.14 36.33 40.39
CA ASP A 308 29.36 36.98 41.69
C ASP A 308 29.05 36.05 42.88
N HIS A 309 28.82 34.76 42.62
CA HIS A 309 28.53 33.70 43.58
C HIS A 309 27.14 33.79 44.22
N THR A 310 26.32 34.76 43.81
CA THR A 310 24.99 34.98 44.39
C THR A 310 23.88 34.55 43.44
N LEU A 311 22.72 34.23 44.01
CA LEU A 311 21.46 34.27 43.30
C LEU A 311 20.65 35.48 43.74
N ARG A 312 19.87 36.05 42.83
CA ARG A 312 18.94 37.13 43.15
C ARG A 312 17.52 36.77 42.75
N LEU A 313 16.59 37.02 43.65
CA LEU A 313 15.16 36.91 43.41
C LEU A 313 14.61 38.29 43.07
N TRP A 314 13.86 38.40 41.99
CA TRP A 314 13.34 39.66 41.48
C TRP A 314 11.82 39.63 41.42
N GLN A 315 11.20 40.72 41.85
CA GLN A 315 9.81 41.00 41.55
C GLN A 315 9.74 41.77 40.23
N LEU A 316 9.25 41.13 39.17
CA LEU A 316 9.29 41.69 37.83
C LEU A 316 8.39 42.91 37.66
N GLU A 317 7.30 43.02 38.41
CA GLU A 317 6.36 44.15 38.31
C GLU A 317 6.99 45.46 38.80
N SER A 318 7.71 45.41 39.91
CA SER A 318 8.38 46.58 40.51
C SER A 318 9.83 46.74 40.06
N GLY A 319 10.45 45.68 39.53
CA GLY A 319 11.87 45.62 39.21
C GLY A 319 12.79 45.51 40.45
N LYS A 320 12.22 45.30 41.64
CA LYS A 320 13.00 45.22 42.89
C LYS A 320 13.61 43.84 43.08
N CYS A 321 14.84 43.81 43.58
CA CYS A 321 15.45 42.61 44.14
C CYS A 321 14.80 42.34 45.51
N LEU A 322 14.13 41.21 45.64
CA LEU A 322 13.46 40.79 46.88
C LEU A 322 14.47 40.17 47.86
N HIS A 323 15.32 39.28 47.35
CA HIS A 323 16.29 38.52 48.15
C HIS A 323 17.60 38.37 47.39
N VAL A 324 18.71 38.46 48.11
CA VAL A 324 20.04 38.04 47.67
C VAL A 324 20.35 36.73 48.40
N LEU A 325 20.46 35.64 47.66
CA LEU A 325 20.65 34.30 48.18
C LEU A 325 22.13 33.95 48.09
N GLU A 326 22.80 33.96 49.23
CA GLU A 326 24.22 33.66 49.37
C GLU A 326 24.40 32.24 49.91
N GLY A 327 25.35 31.48 49.34
CA GLY A 327 25.65 30.15 49.85
C GLY A 327 26.48 29.24 48.92
N HIS A 328 26.56 29.56 47.62
CA HIS A 328 27.51 28.90 46.73
C HIS A 328 28.92 29.45 46.94
N ARG A 329 29.93 28.57 46.84
CA ARG A 329 31.35 28.94 47.02
C ARG A 329 32.04 29.32 45.72
N ASN A 330 31.36 29.16 44.60
CA ASN A 330 31.86 29.45 43.25
C ASN A 330 30.70 29.96 42.38
N TRP A 331 30.93 30.22 41.10
CA TRP A 331 29.92 30.77 40.19
C TRP A 331 28.62 29.97 40.25
N VAL A 332 27.48 30.65 40.27
CA VAL A 332 26.21 29.99 40.01
C VAL A 332 26.11 29.82 38.50
N LEU A 333 25.93 28.61 37.99
CA LEU A 333 26.00 28.33 36.55
C LEU A 333 24.64 27.99 35.95
N ALA A 334 23.72 27.46 36.75
CA ALA A 334 22.37 27.12 36.32
C ALA A 334 21.35 27.46 37.40
N VAL A 335 20.18 27.97 36.99
CA VAL A 335 19.05 28.21 37.89
C VAL A 335 17.76 27.67 37.29
N ALA A 336 16.87 27.17 38.14
CA ALA A 336 15.53 26.73 37.76
C ALA A 336 14.51 27.11 38.84
N LEU A 337 13.25 27.18 38.46
CA LEU A 337 12.11 27.44 39.36
C LEU A 337 11.13 26.27 39.31
N SER A 338 10.48 25.97 40.43
CA SER A 338 9.33 25.07 40.46
C SER A 338 8.14 25.67 39.71
N GLY A 339 7.21 24.83 39.25
CA GLY A 339 6.03 25.27 38.48
C GLY A 339 5.13 26.27 39.22
N ASP A 340 5.10 26.18 40.56
CA ASP A 340 4.38 27.10 41.45
C ASP A 340 5.22 28.33 41.87
N GLY A 341 6.50 28.38 41.48
CA GLY A 341 7.43 29.45 41.80
C GLY A 341 7.86 29.52 43.27
N ARG A 342 7.50 28.54 44.11
CA ARG A 342 7.83 28.55 45.55
C ARG A 342 9.26 28.14 45.83
N LEU A 343 9.81 27.25 45.02
CA LEU A 343 11.16 26.72 45.17
C LEU A 343 12.05 27.17 44.02
N ALA A 344 13.27 27.57 44.35
CA ALA A 344 14.33 27.81 43.38
C ALA A 344 15.44 26.77 43.54
N PHE A 345 16.01 26.35 42.42
CA PHE A 345 17.10 25.38 42.36
C PHE A 345 18.30 26.03 41.71
N SER A 346 19.49 25.80 42.25
CA SER A 346 20.73 26.36 41.72
C SER A 346 21.83 25.32 41.61
N GLY A 347 22.55 25.34 40.50
CA GLY A 347 23.75 24.55 40.27
C GLY A 347 24.99 25.44 40.35
N GLY A 348 25.93 25.06 41.21
CA GLY A 348 27.16 25.81 41.43
C GLY A 348 28.38 25.23 40.71
N GLY A 349 29.35 26.10 40.43
CA GLY A 349 30.71 25.71 40.05
C GLY A 349 31.47 24.99 41.17
N ASP A 350 30.91 24.96 42.38
CA ASP A 350 31.37 24.18 43.53
C ASP A 350 30.92 22.70 43.49
N GLY A 351 30.17 22.29 42.46
CA GLY A 351 29.68 20.92 42.29
C GLY A 351 28.42 20.59 43.08
N THR A 352 27.85 21.57 43.79
CA THR A 352 26.66 21.38 44.63
C THR A 352 25.40 21.87 43.93
N ILE A 353 24.25 21.28 44.30
CA ILE A 353 22.93 21.80 43.93
C ILE A 353 22.25 22.29 45.19
N LYS A 354 21.70 23.51 45.19
CA LYS A 354 20.99 24.06 46.35
C LYS A 354 19.51 24.28 46.05
N LEU A 355 18.70 23.99 47.05
CA LEU A 355 17.25 24.23 47.07
C LEU A 355 16.97 25.44 47.95
N TRP A 356 16.22 26.39 47.44
CA TRP A 356 15.90 27.65 48.10
C TRP A 356 14.39 27.84 48.23
N ASP A 357 13.97 28.32 49.39
CA ASP A 357 12.63 28.86 49.58
C ASP A 357 12.58 30.29 49.02
N THR A 358 11.74 30.54 48.03
CA THR A 358 11.65 31.87 47.39
C THR A 358 10.94 32.92 48.26
N ALA A 359 10.08 32.51 49.20
CA ALA A 359 9.39 33.44 50.08
C ALA A 359 10.30 33.89 51.22
N ALA A 360 10.97 32.93 51.87
CA ALA A 360 11.87 33.17 52.98
C ALA A 360 13.28 33.61 52.56
N GLY A 361 13.70 33.28 51.33
CA GLY A 361 15.06 33.53 50.86
C GLY A 361 16.12 32.63 51.51
N LEU A 362 15.72 31.46 52.00
CA LEU A 362 16.59 30.57 52.76
C LEU A 362 16.97 29.32 51.95
N CYS A 363 18.21 28.86 52.12
CA CYS A 363 18.67 27.57 51.61
C CYS A 363 18.04 26.45 52.45
N LEU A 364 17.14 25.68 51.85
CA LEU A 364 16.49 24.53 52.48
C LEU A 364 17.39 23.30 52.48
N ARG A 365 18.08 23.03 51.37
CA ARG A 365 18.95 21.85 51.21
C ARG A 365 20.14 22.12 50.31
N THR A 366 21.23 21.41 50.57
CA THR A 366 22.37 21.25 49.66
C THR A 366 22.47 19.79 49.27
N LEU A 367 22.51 19.51 47.97
CA LEU A 367 22.65 18.19 47.39
C LEU A 367 24.07 18.05 46.85
N ASP A 368 24.79 17.08 47.41
CA ASP A 368 26.17 16.77 47.04
C ASP A 368 26.19 15.44 46.28
N GLY A 369 26.95 15.37 45.19
CA GLY A 369 27.15 14.11 44.46
C GLY A 369 27.66 14.24 43.02
N HIS A 370 27.86 15.45 42.50
CA HIS A 370 28.63 15.67 41.28
C HIS A 370 30.10 15.90 41.59
N ASP A 371 30.98 15.34 40.74
CA ASP A 371 32.44 15.42 40.90
C ASP A 371 33.04 16.69 40.23
N GLY A 372 32.17 17.57 39.72
CA GLY A 372 32.57 18.79 39.03
C GLY A 372 31.42 19.78 38.88
N PRO A 373 31.68 20.98 38.30
CA PRO A 373 30.71 22.05 38.13
C PRO A 373 29.37 21.59 37.56
N VAL A 374 28.27 21.98 38.21
CA VAL A 374 26.91 21.70 37.73
C VAL A 374 26.54 22.77 36.72
N LEU A 375 26.39 22.37 35.45
CA LEU A 375 26.20 23.28 34.32
C LEU A 375 24.74 23.43 33.92
N ALA A 376 23.90 22.47 34.27
CA ALA A 376 22.47 22.49 33.97
C ALA A 376 21.67 22.01 35.18
N VAL A 377 20.54 22.68 35.44
CA VAL A 377 19.55 22.29 36.44
C VAL A 377 18.16 22.52 35.85
N SER A 378 17.28 21.53 36.01
CA SER A 378 15.87 21.61 35.62
C SER A 378 15.00 20.95 36.69
N ALA A 379 13.80 21.49 36.91
CA ALA A 379 12.81 20.89 37.80
C ALA A 379 11.67 20.25 36.98
N SER A 380 11.03 19.22 37.54
CA SER A 380 9.74 18.73 37.03
C SER A 380 8.63 19.74 37.28
N SER A 381 7.55 19.65 36.51
CA SER A 381 6.41 20.57 36.64
C SER A 381 5.71 20.50 38.01
N ASP A 382 5.78 19.36 38.68
CA ASP A 382 5.27 19.15 40.04
C ASP A 382 6.30 19.53 41.14
N GLY A 383 7.52 19.91 40.77
CA GLY A 383 8.60 20.30 41.68
C GLY A 383 9.25 19.16 42.46
N ARG A 384 8.82 17.91 42.26
CA ARG A 384 9.28 16.74 43.04
C ARG A 384 10.62 16.18 42.57
N HIS A 385 10.95 16.39 41.30
CA HIS A 385 12.15 15.85 40.69
C HIS A 385 13.06 16.97 40.20
N ILE A 386 14.35 16.84 40.48
CA ILE A 386 15.39 17.74 40.01
C ILE A 386 16.32 16.96 39.10
N LEU A 387 16.58 17.49 37.91
CA LEU A 387 17.56 16.95 36.98
C LEU A 387 18.77 17.89 36.95
N SER A 388 19.97 17.31 37.08
CA SER A 388 21.22 18.05 36.98
C SER A 388 22.16 17.44 35.95
N GLY A 389 22.86 18.30 35.21
CA GLY A 389 23.94 17.94 34.29
C GLY A 389 25.23 18.62 34.69
N SER A 390 26.35 17.92 34.62
CA SER A 390 27.64 18.39 35.12
C SER A 390 28.79 18.19 34.13
N ARG A 391 29.88 18.93 34.39
CA ARG A 391 31.19 18.75 33.79
C ARG A 391 31.78 17.35 34.02
N ASP A 392 31.28 16.60 35.00
CA ASP A 392 31.64 15.19 35.26
C ASP A 392 31.07 14.18 34.24
N ARG A 393 30.36 14.68 33.20
CA ARG A 393 29.75 13.91 32.11
C ARG A 393 28.52 13.09 32.51
N LYS A 394 28.03 13.25 33.74
CA LYS A 394 26.86 12.53 34.27
C LYS A 394 25.64 13.45 34.30
N LEU A 395 24.47 12.84 34.15
CA LEU A 395 23.20 13.43 34.60
C LEU A 395 22.72 12.72 35.85
N LEU A 396 22.22 13.48 36.81
CA LEU A 396 21.64 12.94 38.03
C LEU A 396 20.18 13.38 38.17
N LEU A 397 19.31 12.44 38.53
CA LEU A 397 17.92 12.73 38.92
C LEU A 397 17.81 12.63 40.43
N TRP A 398 17.19 13.62 41.04
CA TRP A 398 17.06 13.75 42.49
C TRP A 398 15.60 13.83 42.91
N ASP A 399 15.32 13.35 44.11
CA ASP A 399 14.09 13.62 44.83
C ASP A 399 14.25 14.94 45.59
N ALA A 400 13.42 15.93 45.27
CA ALA A 400 13.50 17.27 45.86
C ALA A 400 13.16 17.26 47.36
N ASP A 401 12.22 16.42 47.77
CA ASP A 401 11.73 16.34 49.15
C ASP A 401 12.73 15.62 50.04
N LYS A 402 13.32 14.52 49.56
CA LYS A 402 14.27 13.71 50.33
C LYS A 402 15.72 14.14 50.14
N GLY A 403 16.03 14.84 49.06
CA GLY A 403 17.40 15.17 48.66
C GLY A 403 18.23 13.95 48.25
N GLN A 404 17.57 12.85 47.86
CA GLN A 404 18.24 11.60 47.51
C GLN A 404 18.42 11.49 45.99
N ARG A 405 19.55 10.92 45.58
CA ARG A 405 19.80 10.56 44.17
C ARG A 405 18.92 9.38 43.79
N LEU A 406 17.99 9.61 42.87
CA LEU A 406 17.10 8.58 42.31
C LEU A 406 17.79 7.82 41.18
N ARG A 407 18.43 8.54 40.25
CA ARG A 407 19.05 7.95 39.06
C ARG A 407 20.35 8.63 38.65
N THR A 408 21.17 7.88 37.93
CA THR A 408 22.37 8.35 37.25
C THR A 408 22.28 7.91 35.80
N PHE A 409 22.40 8.86 34.87
CA PHE A 409 22.48 8.58 33.45
C PHE A 409 23.92 8.78 33.01
N SER A 410 24.52 7.70 32.53
CA SER A 410 25.89 7.66 32.00
C SER A 410 25.85 7.31 30.51
N GLY A 411 26.60 8.06 29.71
CA GLY A 411 26.74 7.77 28.28
C GLY A 411 27.29 8.91 27.44
N HIS A 412 27.17 10.17 27.88
CA HIS A 412 27.88 11.28 27.25
C HIS A 412 29.40 11.14 27.42
N THR A 413 30.15 11.50 26.39
CA THR A 413 31.63 11.37 26.38
C THR A 413 32.33 12.66 26.82
N ASP A 414 31.60 13.77 26.92
CA ASP A 414 32.09 15.04 27.42
C ASP A 414 31.04 15.74 28.32
N LYS A 415 31.34 16.96 28.78
CA LYS A 415 30.52 17.75 29.72
C LYS A 415 29.06 17.81 29.29
N VAL A 416 28.14 17.66 30.24
CA VAL A 416 26.71 17.88 29.99
C VAL A 416 26.41 19.35 30.24
N LEU A 417 26.08 20.10 29.19
CA LEU A 417 25.86 21.55 29.25
C LEU A 417 24.39 21.91 29.46
N ALA A 418 23.46 21.04 29.04
CA ALA A 418 22.03 21.28 29.13
C ALA A 418 21.27 20.01 29.48
N ALA A 419 20.21 20.15 30.28
CA ALA A 419 19.40 19.05 30.75
C ALA A 419 17.97 19.53 31.02
N VAL A 420 16.96 18.81 30.54
CA VAL A 420 15.54 19.16 30.74
C VAL A 420 14.67 17.91 30.89
N LEU A 421 13.65 18.00 31.75
CA LEU A 421 12.61 16.98 31.91
C LEU A 421 11.42 17.29 31.00
N SER A 422 10.79 16.25 30.44
CA SER A 422 9.51 16.41 29.76
C SER A 422 8.40 16.79 30.74
N SER A 423 7.34 17.43 30.26
CA SER A 423 6.22 17.88 31.09
C SER A 423 5.47 16.75 31.78
N ASP A 424 5.52 15.54 31.25
CA ASP A 424 4.96 14.32 31.85
C ASP A 424 5.96 13.60 32.79
N GLY A 425 7.19 14.10 32.91
CA GLY A 425 8.27 13.52 33.72
C GLY A 425 8.83 12.19 33.22
N ARG A 426 8.36 11.68 32.07
CA ARG A 426 8.76 10.36 31.55
C ARG A 426 10.10 10.36 30.85
N TYR A 427 10.49 11.49 30.27
CA TYR A 427 11.68 11.61 29.44
C TYR A 427 12.63 12.68 29.97
N VAL A 428 13.92 12.39 29.81
CA VAL A 428 15.01 13.33 30.05
C VAL A 428 15.68 13.62 28.71
N LEU A 429 15.98 14.88 28.44
CA LEU A 429 16.77 15.29 27.30
C LEU A 429 18.03 16.01 27.77
N SER A 430 19.18 15.64 27.20
CA SER A 430 20.46 16.26 27.52
C SER A 430 21.20 16.70 26.26
N GLY A 431 21.96 17.80 26.38
CA GLY A 431 22.90 18.29 25.38
C GLY A 431 24.30 18.39 25.98
N SER A 432 25.32 18.02 25.19
CA SER A 432 26.69 17.90 25.66
C SER A 432 27.71 18.55 24.72
N SER A 433 28.90 18.84 25.27
CA SER A 433 30.10 19.18 24.51
C SER A 433 30.57 18.09 23.55
N ASP A 434 30.07 16.85 23.69
CA ASP A 434 30.30 15.77 22.71
C ASP A 434 29.57 15.95 21.37
N ARG A 435 28.88 17.10 21.20
CA ARG A 435 28.10 17.49 20.01
C ARG A 435 26.82 16.68 19.80
N THR A 436 26.45 15.84 20.77
CA THR A 436 25.24 15.03 20.70
C THR A 436 24.15 15.54 21.64
N LEU A 437 22.90 15.25 21.28
CA LEU A 437 21.81 15.21 22.24
C LEU A 437 21.46 13.78 22.56
N ARG A 438 20.96 13.53 23.77
CA ARG A 438 20.46 12.21 24.16
C ARG A 438 19.11 12.30 24.83
N LEU A 439 18.20 11.44 24.38
CA LEU A 439 16.89 11.23 25.01
C LEU A 439 16.96 9.97 25.87
N TRP A 440 16.52 10.10 27.11
CA TRP A 440 16.55 9.03 28.10
C TRP A 440 15.15 8.79 28.64
N GLU A 441 14.88 7.55 29.01
CA GLU A 441 13.72 7.21 29.82
C GLU A 441 14.03 7.50 31.30
N ALA A 442 13.26 8.39 31.92
CA ALA A 442 13.51 8.85 33.28
C ALA A 442 13.43 7.72 34.31
N ALA A 443 12.48 6.79 34.12
CA ALA A 443 12.26 5.67 35.02
C ALA A 443 13.42 4.66 34.99
N THR A 444 13.89 4.27 33.81
CA THR A 444 14.89 3.19 33.65
C THR A 444 16.33 3.69 33.60
N GLY A 445 16.55 4.95 33.21
CA GLY A 445 17.88 5.45 32.90
C GLY A 445 18.39 5.08 31.51
N ARG A 446 17.57 4.37 30.71
CA ARG A 446 17.98 3.88 29.39
C ARG A 446 18.07 5.03 28.39
N CYS A 447 19.18 5.10 27.66
CA CYS A 447 19.30 5.96 26.49
C CYS A 447 18.39 5.42 25.39
N LEU A 448 17.34 6.16 25.06
CA LEU A 448 16.39 5.81 24.02
C LEU A 448 16.90 6.21 22.64
N ARG A 449 17.52 7.41 22.54
CA ARG A 449 18.00 7.98 21.28
C ARG A 449 19.23 8.85 21.50
N VAL A 450 20.07 8.90 20.47
CA VAL A 450 21.18 9.85 20.32
C VAL A 450 20.90 10.66 19.05
N PHE A 451 20.97 11.98 19.14
CA PHE A 451 20.81 12.89 18.00
C PHE A 451 22.19 13.43 17.62
N GLU A 452 22.59 13.16 16.37
CA GLU A 452 23.88 13.56 15.81
C GLU A 452 23.64 14.53 14.66
N GLY A 453 24.45 15.58 14.56
CA GLY A 453 24.39 16.53 13.44
C GLY A 453 24.83 17.96 13.76
N HIS A 454 24.99 18.32 15.02
CA HIS A 454 25.68 19.57 15.40
C HIS A 454 27.19 19.45 15.18
N GLN A 455 27.82 20.57 14.83
CA GLN A 455 29.29 20.63 14.61
C GLN A 455 30.04 21.18 15.83
N GLY A 456 29.32 21.74 16.80
CA GLY A 456 29.85 22.27 18.06
C GLY A 456 29.12 21.72 19.28
N SER A 457 29.53 22.16 20.47
CA SER A 457 28.88 21.74 21.72
C SER A 457 27.40 22.11 21.72
N VAL A 458 26.55 21.24 22.25
CA VAL A 458 25.12 21.54 22.44
C VAL A 458 24.94 22.20 23.79
N THR A 459 24.68 23.50 23.78
CA THR A 459 24.67 24.37 24.96
C THR A 459 23.29 24.49 25.59
N SER A 460 22.23 24.22 24.83
CA SER A 460 20.86 24.34 25.31
C SER A 460 19.93 23.38 24.59
N VAL A 461 18.95 22.85 25.33
CA VAL A 461 17.95 21.91 24.82
C VAL A 461 16.59 22.19 25.42
N CYS A 462 15.52 21.96 24.66
CA CYS A 462 14.15 22.11 25.14
C CYS A 462 13.21 21.15 24.42
N PHE A 463 12.15 20.71 25.09
CA PHE A 463 11.04 20.01 24.44
C PHE A 463 10.07 21.02 23.82
N SER A 464 9.43 20.64 22.72
CA SER A 464 8.22 21.28 22.22
C SER A 464 7.03 21.11 23.18
N ALA A 465 5.96 21.92 23.04
CA ALA A 465 4.85 21.90 23.98
C ALA A 465 4.01 20.61 23.94
N GLY A 466 3.86 19.97 22.78
CA GLY A 466 3.27 18.63 22.67
C GLY A 466 4.29 17.51 22.89
N GLY A 467 5.59 17.85 22.88
CA GLY A 467 6.69 16.95 23.14
C GLY A 467 7.11 16.11 21.94
N GLY A 468 6.49 16.27 20.77
CA GLY A 468 6.84 15.55 19.54
C GLY A 468 8.18 15.98 18.93
N TYR A 469 8.57 17.24 19.15
CA TYR A 469 9.86 17.79 18.72
C TYR A 469 10.80 18.09 19.89
N VAL A 470 12.09 18.04 19.59
CA VAL A 470 13.20 18.46 20.43
C VAL A 470 13.89 19.63 19.76
N LEU A 471 14.25 20.65 20.53
CA LEU A 471 14.95 21.84 20.07
C LEU A 471 16.34 21.90 20.70
N SER A 472 17.32 22.33 19.93
CA SER A 472 18.71 22.43 20.39
C SER A 472 19.38 23.70 19.88
N GLY A 473 20.27 24.25 20.71
CA GLY A 473 21.13 25.37 20.38
C GLY A 473 22.57 24.96 20.60
N SER A 474 23.46 25.45 19.74
CA SER A 474 24.86 25.02 19.74
C SER A 474 25.86 26.16 19.53
N GLU A 475 27.10 25.87 19.90
CA GLU A 475 28.29 26.66 19.59
C GLU A 475 28.54 26.78 18.08
N ASP A 476 27.96 25.90 17.25
CA ASP A 476 28.01 26.01 15.79
C ASP A 476 27.15 27.15 15.22
N ARG A 477 26.56 27.99 16.10
CA ARG A 477 25.73 29.17 15.78
C ARG A 477 24.37 28.83 15.18
N THR A 478 24.00 27.55 15.16
CA THR A 478 22.72 27.09 14.64
C THR A 478 21.79 26.67 15.77
N LEU A 479 20.48 26.74 15.48
CA LEU A 479 19.49 25.99 16.22
C LEU A 479 19.04 24.83 15.35
N LYS A 480 18.70 23.68 15.95
CA LYS A 480 18.12 22.56 15.22
C LYS A 480 16.81 22.12 15.83
N ILE A 481 15.87 21.78 14.96
CA ILE A 481 14.59 21.15 15.31
C ILE A 481 14.71 19.68 14.96
N TRP A 482 14.47 18.81 15.93
CA TRP A 482 14.59 17.37 15.80
C TRP A 482 13.25 16.72 16.03
N GLN A 483 12.99 15.66 15.29
CA GLN A 483 11.87 14.78 15.57
C GLN A 483 12.26 13.82 16.70
N ARG A 484 11.53 13.85 17.82
CA ARG A 484 11.89 13.09 19.04
C ARG A 484 12.00 11.59 18.79
N ASN A 485 11.03 11.03 18.06
CA ASN A 485 10.90 9.57 17.92
C ASN A 485 11.97 8.97 16.99
N THR A 486 12.35 9.68 15.93
CA THR A 486 13.26 9.16 14.89
C THR A 486 14.70 9.61 15.09
N GLY A 487 14.94 10.75 15.73
CA GLY A 487 16.26 11.35 15.78
C GLY A 487 16.59 12.25 14.58
N ARG A 488 15.69 12.38 13.59
CA ARG A 488 15.93 13.15 12.37
C ARG A 488 15.95 14.65 12.65
N CYS A 489 16.94 15.35 12.10
CA CYS A 489 16.94 16.81 12.03
C CYS A 489 15.93 17.28 10.97
N LEU A 490 14.90 18.00 11.39
CA LEU A 490 13.84 18.53 10.53
C LEU A 490 14.22 19.89 9.92
N ALA A 491 14.85 20.74 10.73
CA ALA A 491 15.26 22.08 10.30
C ALA A 491 16.54 22.50 11.03
N THR A 492 17.40 23.19 10.29
CA THR A 492 18.54 23.94 10.85
C THR A 492 18.25 25.42 10.66
N LEU A 493 18.22 26.17 11.76
CA LEU A 493 17.92 27.59 11.78
C LEU A 493 19.23 28.35 11.89
N GLU A 494 19.53 29.10 10.85
CA GLU A 494 20.72 29.94 10.77
C GLU A 494 20.31 31.41 10.87
N GLY A 495 21.11 32.19 11.61
CA GLY A 495 20.90 33.62 11.71
C GLY A 495 21.62 34.27 12.89
N HIS A 496 22.05 33.52 13.89
CA HIS A 496 22.98 34.06 14.89
C HIS A 496 24.39 34.17 14.32
N ALA A 497 25.09 35.25 14.68
CA ALA A 497 26.48 35.47 14.28
C ALA A 497 27.48 34.84 15.27
N GLY A 498 26.99 34.41 16.45
CA GLY A 498 27.77 33.82 17.53
C GLY A 498 27.14 32.55 18.09
N THR A 499 27.79 31.96 19.09
CA THR A 499 27.32 30.75 19.78
C THR A 499 25.92 30.97 20.35
N VAL A 500 25.02 30.00 20.20
CA VAL A 500 23.73 30.02 20.90
C VAL A 500 23.99 29.50 22.31
N HIS A 501 23.61 30.25 23.35
CA HIS A 501 23.86 29.83 24.74
C HIS A 501 22.62 29.23 25.41
N SER A 502 21.43 29.71 25.06
CA SER A 502 20.20 29.32 25.74
C SER A 502 19.00 29.40 24.80
N LEU A 503 18.07 28.45 24.97
CA LEU A 503 16.79 28.36 24.28
C LEU A 503 15.65 28.21 25.29
N CYS A 504 14.51 28.83 24.99
CA CYS A 504 13.28 28.53 25.72
C CYS A 504 12.04 28.61 24.81
N LEU A 505 11.05 27.78 25.09
CA LEU A 505 9.74 27.88 24.44
C LEU A 505 8.97 29.10 24.93
N VAL A 506 8.23 29.73 24.02
CA VAL A 506 7.42 30.90 24.30
C VAL A 506 5.93 30.60 24.11
N GLY A 507 5.13 30.89 25.13
CA GLY A 507 3.67 30.85 25.05
C GLY A 507 3.11 29.46 24.77
N SER A 508 2.31 29.32 23.71
CA SER A 508 1.68 28.07 23.31
C SER A 508 2.63 27.01 22.72
N GLY A 509 3.95 27.28 22.71
CA GLY A 509 4.96 26.37 22.17
C GLY A 509 5.18 26.44 20.65
N ARG A 510 4.51 27.39 19.97
CA ARG A 510 4.73 27.65 18.53
C ARG A 510 5.94 28.54 18.25
N GLN A 511 6.59 29.05 19.28
CA GLN A 511 7.73 29.95 19.16
C GLN A 511 8.84 29.53 20.12
N VAL A 512 10.08 29.72 19.70
CA VAL A 512 11.27 29.52 20.52
C VAL A 512 12.08 30.80 20.54
N ALA A 513 12.50 31.21 21.74
CA ALA A 513 13.44 32.30 21.92
C ALA A 513 14.85 31.74 22.09
N SER A 514 15.83 32.40 21.49
CA SER A 514 17.25 32.07 21.61
C SER A 514 18.08 33.25 22.06
N ALA A 515 19.08 32.96 22.88
CA ALA A 515 20.09 33.90 23.35
C ALA A 515 21.45 33.52 22.76
N SER A 516 22.23 34.51 22.31
CA SER A 516 23.50 34.26 21.62
C SER A 516 24.64 35.17 22.09
N ALA A 517 25.87 34.72 21.81
CA ALA A 517 27.09 35.50 21.94
C ALA A 517 27.11 36.76 21.07
N ASP A 518 26.26 36.85 20.03
CA ASP A 518 26.15 38.03 19.19
C ASP A 518 25.43 39.22 19.85
N THR A 519 25.21 39.18 21.17
CA THR A 519 24.49 40.18 21.99
C THR A 519 22.99 40.28 21.73
N THR A 520 22.44 39.43 20.86
CA THR A 520 21.04 39.48 20.46
C THR A 520 20.22 38.34 21.05
N LEU A 521 18.92 38.61 21.23
CA LEU A 521 17.93 37.54 21.33
C LEU A 521 17.17 37.44 20.02
N ALA A 522 16.79 36.23 19.63
CA ALA A 522 15.98 35.99 18.45
C ALA A 522 14.74 35.15 18.80
N LEU A 523 13.62 35.43 18.15
CA LEU A 523 12.37 34.68 18.26
C LEU A 523 12.08 33.98 16.95
N TRP A 524 11.91 32.67 16.99
CA TRP A 524 11.72 31.81 15.83
C TRP A 524 10.37 31.12 15.89
N VAL A 525 9.81 30.80 14.72
CA VAL A 525 8.62 29.94 14.63
C VAL A 525 9.03 28.47 14.65
N VAL A 526 8.37 27.71 15.52
CA VAL A 526 8.46 26.25 15.56
C VAL A 526 7.23 25.69 14.81
N PRO A 527 7.43 24.73 13.89
CA PRO A 527 6.31 24.13 13.16
C PRO A 527 5.30 23.47 14.11
N SER A 528 4.04 23.46 13.71
CA SER A 528 3.00 22.76 14.47
C SER A 528 3.26 21.26 14.48
N GLU A 529 3.15 20.64 15.65
CA GLU A 529 3.20 19.18 15.77
C GLU A 529 2.00 18.56 15.04
N GLN A 530 2.28 17.86 13.94
CA GLN A 530 1.30 17.11 13.18
C GLN A 530 1.44 15.63 13.54
N SER A 531 0.55 15.12 14.40
CA SER A 531 0.47 13.69 14.68
C SER A 531 -0.50 13.04 13.70
N ALA A 532 -0.10 11.94 13.07
CA ALA A 532 -0.95 11.13 12.23
C ALA A 532 -1.85 10.25 13.14
N PRO A 533 -3.19 10.41 13.15
CA PRO A 533 -4.07 9.58 13.94
C PRO A 533 -4.15 8.20 13.30
N TYR A 534 -4.54 7.20 14.08
CA TYR A 534 -4.97 5.95 13.50
C TYR A 534 -6.27 6.13 12.71
N VAL A 535 -6.45 5.33 11.65
CA VAL A 535 -7.54 5.50 10.69
C VAL A 535 -8.48 4.29 10.68
N LEU A 536 -9.77 4.55 10.86
CA LEU A 536 -10.85 3.57 10.73
C LEU A 536 -11.13 3.30 9.24
N SER A 537 -11.46 2.04 8.92
CA SER A 537 -11.97 1.70 7.59
C SER A 537 -13.37 2.29 7.41
N ARG A 538 -13.57 3.14 6.39
CA ARG A 538 -14.86 3.82 6.15
C ARG A 538 -15.95 2.82 5.79
N VAL A 539 -17.07 2.89 6.50
CA VAL A 539 -18.29 2.13 6.15
C VAL A 539 -18.91 2.75 4.90
N LEU A 540 -19.18 1.93 3.87
CA LEU A 540 -19.85 2.41 2.64
C LEU A 540 -21.19 3.07 3.00
N PRO A 541 -21.42 4.33 2.58
CA PRO A 541 -22.69 5.02 2.77
C PRO A 541 -23.85 4.22 2.15
N SER A 542 -24.99 4.16 2.84
CA SER A 542 -26.12 3.31 2.43
C SER A 542 -26.69 3.69 1.06
N ASP A 543 -26.64 4.97 0.70
CA ASP A 543 -27.01 5.52 -0.60
C ASP A 543 -26.10 5.04 -1.74
N LEU A 544 -24.79 4.96 -1.52
CA LEU A 544 -23.85 4.45 -2.53
C LEU A 544 -24.07 2.94 -2.77
N VAL A 545 -24.34 2.18 -1.70
CA VAL A 545 -24.71 0.76 -1.78
C VAL A 545 -26.04 0.58 -2.53
N LEU A 546 -27.01 1.45 -2.29
CA LEU A 546 -28.30 1.44 -2.99
C LEU A 546 -28.15 1.82 -4.47
N SER A 547 -27.32 2.80 -4.80
CA SER A 547 -27.10 3.23 -6.19
C SER A 547 -26.37 2.16 -7.03
N ALA A 548 -25.31 1.55 -6.48
CA ALA A 548 -24.62 0.42 -7.09
C ALA A 548 -25.56 -0.79 -7.27
N TRP A 549 -26.47 -1.00 -6.33
CA TRP A 549 -27.52 -2.02 -6.44
C TRP A 549 -28.51 -1.70 -7.57
N THR A 550 -28.97 -0.45 -7.68
CA THR A 550 -29.90 -0.06 -8.75
C THR A 550 -29.28 -0.18 -10.14
N GLU A 551 -28.01 0.19 -10.29
CA GLU A 551 -27.30 0.10 -11.57
C GLU A 551 -26.95 -1.35 -11.91
N TYR A 552 -26.63 -2.17 -10.90
CA TYR A 552 -26.50 -3.62 -11.05
C TYR A 552 -27.80 -4.26 -11.55
N GLU A 553 -28.93 -3.95 -10.90
CA GLU A 553 -30.24 -4.46 -11.31
C GLU A 553 -30.63 -4.03 -12.72
N ARG A 554 -30.36 -2.77 -13.06
CA ARG A 554 -30.61 -2.23 -14.40
C ARG A 554 -29.80 -2.98 -15.45
N SER A 555 -28.50 -3.11 -15.23
CA SER A 555 -27.58 -3.82 -16.11
C SER A 555 -27.95 -5.31 -16.23
N LEU A 556 -28.37 -5.95 -15.13
CA LEU A 556 -28.82 -7.34 -15.13
C LEU A 556 -30.15 -7.52 -15.89
N LYS A 557 -31.09 -6.57 -15.77
CA LYS A 557 -32.35 -6.56 -16.54
C LYS A 557 -32.08 -6.36 -18.03
N LEU A 558 -31.17 -5.45 -18.39
CA LEU A 558 -30.75 -5.24 -19.78
C LEU A 558 -30.05 -6.48 -20.34
N ALA A 559 -29.19 -7.13 -19.55
CA ALA A 559 -28.56 -8.40 -19.91
C ALA A 559 -29.59 -9.52 -20.15
N ARG A 560 -30.58 -9.69 -19.26
CA ARG A 560 -31.67 -10.67 -19.44
C ARG A 560 -32.49 -10.40 -20.70
N ARG A 561 -32.83 -9.14 -20.97
CA ARG A 561 -33.57 -8.75 -22.18
C ARG A 561 -32.76 -9.00 -23.44
N ALA A 562 -31.48 -8.62 -23.45
CA ALA A 562 -30.59 -8.87 -24.58
C ALA A 562 -30.40 -10.37 -24.84
N LEU A 563 -30.32 -11.18 -23.78
CA LEU A 563 -30.20 -12.63 -23.89
C LEU A 563 -31.50 -13.28 -24.39
N ALA A 564 -32.66 -12.81 -23.94
CA ALA A 564 -33.97 -13.24 -24.46
C ALA A 564 -34.18 -12.83 -25.93
N ALA A 565 -33.57 -11.73 -26.37
CA ALA A 565 -33.58 -11.27 -27.75
C ALA A 565 -32.47 -11.91 -28.63
N GLY A 566 -31.70 -12.87 -28.12
CA GLY A 566 -30.62 -13.54 -28.86
C GLY A 566 -29.36 -12.70 -29.07
N GLN A 567 -29.24 -11.53 -28.45
CA GLN A 567 -28.12 -10.58 -28.60
C GLN A 567 -27.02 -10.86 -27.57
N ALA A 568 -26.33 -12.00 -27.70
CA ALA A 568 -25.34 -12.50 -26.72
C ALA A 568 -24.20 -11.52 -26.39
N VAL A 569 -23.72 -10.74 -27.37
CA VAL A 569 -22.64 -9.74 -27.17
C VAL A 569 -23.11 -8.56 -26.32
N ARG A 570 -24.31 -8.03 -26.59
CA ARG A 570 -24.92 -6.97 -25.77
C ARG A 570 -25.27 -7.48 -24.37
N ALA A 571 -25.73 -8.71 -24.26
CA ALA A 571 -25.93 -9.36 -22.97
C ALA A 571 -24.61 -9.50 -22.19
N ALA A 572 -23.50 -9.82 -22.86
CA ALA A 572 -22.18 -9.89 -22.23
C ALA A 572 -21.64 -8.52 -21.81
N GLN A 573 -21.87 -7.46 -22.60
CA GLN A 573 -21.53 -6.07 -22.24
C GLN A 573 -22.31 -5.62 -21.00
N HIS A 574 -23.63 -5.78 -20.99
CA HIS A 574 -24.46 -5.44 -19.83
C HIS A 574 -24.16 -6.31 -18.61
N LEU A 575 -23.73 -7.57 -18.78
CA LEU A 575 -23.24 -8.37 -17.66
C LEU A 575 -21.86 -7.93 -17.18
N ARG A 576 -20.97 -7.41 -18.03
CA ARG A 576 -19.69 -6.81 -17.60
C ARG A 576 -19.96 -5.52 -16.81
N GLU A 577 -20.86 -4.67 -17.30
CA GLU A 577 -21.33 -3.45 -16.61
C GLU A 577 -22.02 -3.75 -15.28
N ALA A 578 -22.79 -4.85 -15.19
CA ALA A 578 -23.36 -5.32 -13.94
C ALA A 578 -22.26 -5.82 -12.98
N ARG A 579 -21.29 -6.59 -13.49
CA ARG A 579 -20.20 -7.16 -12.68
C ARG A 579 -19.14 -6.13 -12.26
N SER A 580 -19.05 -4.99 -12.96
CA SER A 580 -18.17 -3.89 -12.57
C SER A 580 -18.73 -3.05 -11.42
N GLN A 581 -20.01 -3.23 -11.05
CA GLN A 581 -20.56 -2.53 -9.88
C GLN A 581 -19.93 -3.04 -8.57
N PRO A 582 -19.54 -2.15 -7.63
CA PRO A 582 -18.89 -2.52 -6.38
C PRO A 582 -19.69 -3.56 -5.57
N GLY A 583 -19.09 -4.72 -5.25
CA GLY A 583 -19.78 -5.80 -4.51
C GLY A 583 -20.66 -6.73 -5.36
N HIS A 584 -20.64 -6.57 -6.69
CA HIS A 584 -21.49 -7.35 -7.62
C HIS A 584 -20.73 -8.28 -8.59
N SER A 585 -19.39 -8.33 -8.51
CA SER A 585 -18.51 -9.02 -9.46
C SER A 585 -18.70 -10.54 -9.56
N ARG A 586 -19.10 -11.18 -8.45
CA ARG A 586 -19.33 -12.64 -8.32
C ARG A 586 -20.76 -12.99 -7.87
N ARG A 587 -21.72 -12.07 -8.01
CA ARG A 587 -23.13 -12.33 -7.64
C ARG A 587 -23.62 -13.58 -8.37
N PRO A 588 -24.23 -14.57 -7.68
CA PRO A 588 -24.66 -15.82 -8.28
C PRO A 588 -25.54 -15.60 -9.50
N GLU A 589 -26.42 -14.59 -9.47
CA GLU A 589 -27.33 -14.27 -10.58
C GLU A 589 -26.62 -13.76 -11.83
N ALA A 590 -25.60 -12.91 -11.68
CA ALA A 590 -24.79 -12.46 -12.81
C ALA A 590 -23.88 -13.59 -13.31
N MET A 591 -23.40 -14.46 -12.41
CA MET A 591 -22.57 -15.63 -12.74
C MET A 591 -23.37 -16.75 -13.39
N THR A 592 -24.63 -16.96 -12.99
CA THR A 592 -25.54 -17.91 -13.62
C THR A 592 -26.06 -17.38 -14.94
N LEU A 593 -26.34 -16.08 -15.04
CA LEU A 593 -26.56 -15.44 -16.34
C LEU A 593 -25.33 -15.53 -17.21
N TRP A 594 -24.12 -15.36 -16.67
CA TRP A 594 -22.87 -15.51 -17.41
C TRP A 594 -22.62 -16.96 -17.83
N SER A 595 -22.96 -17.95 -16.99
CA SER A 595 -22.87 -19.37 -17.33
C SER A 595 -23.95 -19.79 -18.32
N ASN A 596 -25.16 -19.22 -18.22
CA ASN A 596 -26.22 -19.42 -19.21
C ASN A 596 -25.88 -18.72 -20.52
N LEU A 597 -25.25 -17.55 -20.44
CA LEU A 597 -24.66 -16.89 -21.60
C LEU A 597 -23.55 -17.78 -22.17
N TYR A 598 -22.82 -18.57 -21.38
CA TYR A 598 -21.90 -19.63 -21.85
C TYR A 598 -22.58 -20.80 -22.57
N VAL A 599 -23.87 -21.05 -22.29
CA VAL A 599 -24.69 -22.08 -22.96
C VAL A 599 -25.35 -21.53 -24.24
N HIS A 600 -25.74 -20.25 -24.24
CA HIS A 600 -26.35 -19.55 -25.37
C HIS A 600 -25.35 -18.86 -26.29
N LEU A 601 -24.13 -18.62 -25.82
CA LEU A 601 -22.98 -18.50 -26.68
C LEU A 601 -22.87 -19.87 -27.32
N PRO A 602 -23.06 -19.99 -28.65
CA PRO A 602 -22.49 -21.14 -29.32
C PRO A 602 -21.02 -21.25 -28.83
N ARG A 603 -20.49 -22.48 -28.69
CA ARG A 603 -19.02 -22.64 -28.71
C ARG A 603 -18.54 -22.15 -30.07
N GLN A 604 -18.48 -20.83 -30.24
CA GLN A 604 -17.90 -20.12 -31.35
C GLN A 604 -16.49 -19.79 -30.89
N ALA A 605 -15.58 -20.64 -31.36
CA ALA A 605 -14.14 -20.47 -31.31
C ALA A 605 -13.73 -19.02 -31.52
N LEU A 606 -13.17 -18.32 -30.50
CA LEU A 606 -12.60 -16.95 -30.56
C LEU A 606 -13.45 -15.82 -31.20
N GLN A 607 -14.52 -16.12 -31.95
CA GLN A 607 -15.27 -15.25 -32.84
C GLN A 607 -16.25 -14.38 -32.06
N GLY A 608 -16.84 -14.90 -30.98
CA GLY A 608 -17.77 -14.13 -30.14
C GLY A 608 -17.10 -13.05 -29.28
N ALA A 609 -15.77 -13.09 -29.13
CA ALA A 609 -15.01 -12.08 -28.39
C ALA A 609 -14.66 -10.85 -29.25
N TRP A 610 -14.76 -10.97 -30.57
CA TRP A 610 -14.44 -9.93 -31.54
C TRP A 610 -15.76 -9.49 -32.14
N GLY A 611 -16.19 -8.25 -31.90
CA GLY A 611 -17.42 -7.70 -32.50
C GLY A 611 -17.32 -7.45 -34.01
N GLY A 612 -16.43 -8.19 -34.70
CA GLY A 612 -16.14 -8.07 -36.12
C GLY A 612 -17.04 -8.99 -36.96
N PRO A 613 -17.13 -8.72 -38.26
CA PRO A 613 -17.90 -9.52 -39.20
C PRO A 613 -17.37 -10.97 -39.29
N LEU A 614 -18.29 -11.94 -39.36
CA LEU A 614 -17.98 -13.35 -39.54
C LEU A 614 -17.55 -13.61 -40.98
N LEU A 615 -16.28 -14.00 -41.17
CA LEU A 615 -15.69 -14.35 -42.48
C LEU A 615 -15.89 -15.85 -42.77
N ALA A 616 -17.11 -16.27 -43.12
CA ALA A 616 -17.47 -17.68 -43.28
C ALA A 616 -17.73 -18.08 -44.74
N GLU A 617 -16.67 -18.22 -45.54
CA GLU A 617 -16.78 -18.75 -46.92
C GLU A 617 -16.00 -20.04 -47.17
N HIS A 618 -15.07 -20.43 -46.30
CA HIS A 618 -14.35 -21.70 -46.48
C HIS A 618 -15.24 -22.90 -46.18
N THR A 619 -15.13 -23.95 -46.99
CA THR A 619 -15.98 -25.15 -46.89
C THR A 619 -15.31 -26.28 -46.10
N GLU A 620 -13.99 -26.25 -45.97
CA GLU A 620 -13.21 -27.19 -45.16
C GLU A 620 -12.42 -26.47 -44.04
N ALA A 621 -11.55 -27.21 -43.34
CA ALA A 621 -10.76 -26.69 -42.24
C ALA A 621 -9.79 -25.59 -42.72
N VAL A 622 -9.87 -24.43 -42.08
CA VAL A 622 -8.91 -23.34 -42.24
C VAL A 622 -7.56 -23.81 -41.67
N THR A 623 -6.55 -23.82 -42.51
CA THR A 623 -5.21 -24.36 -42.19
C THR A 623 -4.29 -23.29 -41.62
N SER A 624 -4.38 -22.06 -42.12
CA SER A 624 -3.62 -20.92 -41.59
C SER A 624 -4.34 -19.59 -41.82
N VAL A 625 -4.04 -18.62 -40.97
CA VAL A 625 -4.54 -17.25 -41.08
C VAL A 625 -3.39 -16.28 -40.78
N CYS A 626 -3.28 -15.22 -41.58
CA CYS A 626 -2.34 -14.13 -41.31
C CYS A 626 -2.97 -12.76 -41.58
N LEU A 627 -2.42 -11.74 -40.92
CA LEU A 627 -2.84 -10.35 -41.05
C LEU A 627 -1.74 -9.54 -41.73
N SER A 628 -2.14 -8.59 -42.55
CA SER A 628 -1.25 -7.51 -43.01
C SER A 628 -0.79 -6.64 -41.84
N GLN A 629 0.38 -6.00 -41.97
CA GLN A 629 0.97 -5.20 -40.89
C GLN A 629 0.08 -4.03 -40.42
N ASN A 630 -0.75 -3.48 -41.32
CA ASN A 630 -1.69 -2.40 -41.01
C ASN A 630 -3.07 -2.90 -40.52
N GLY A 631 -3.27 -4.22 -40.45
CA GLY A 631 -4.51 -4.86 -40.02
C GLY A 631 -5.69 -4.75 -41.00
N ARG A 632 -5.50 -4.13 -42.18
CA ARG A 632 -6.60 -3.87 -43.14
C ARG A 632 -6.94 -5.06 -44.02
N LEU A 633 -6.02 -6.00 -44.17
CA LEU A 633 -6.18 -7.23 -44.93
C LEU A 633 -5.90 -8.43 -44.05
N ALA A 634 -6.69 -9.48 -44.20
CA ALA A 634 -6.46 -10.81 -43.65
C ALA A 634 -6.45 -11.84 -44.79
N LEU A 635 -5.57 -12.82 -44.71
CA LEU A 635 -5.54 -13.95 -45.65
C LEU A 635 -5.80 -15.23 -44.87
N SER A 636 -6.69 -16.06 -45.39
CA SER A 636 -6.91 -17.41 -44.88
C SER A 636 -6.65 -18.45 -45.97
N SER A 637 -6.03 -19.55 -45.57
CA SER A 637 -5.88 -20.76 -46.38
C SER A 637 -6.73 -21.88 -45.82
N SER A 638 -7.19 -22.78 -46.69
CA SER A 638 -8.07 -23.87 -46.29
C SER A 638 -7.74 -25.16 -47.03
N ALA A 639 -8.15 -26.27 -46.43
CA ALA A 639 -8.06 -27.58 -47.05
C ALA A 639 -8.95 -27.72 -48.31
N ASP A 640 -9.90 -26.82 -48.49
CA ASP A 640 -10.76 -26.70 -49.69
C ASP A 640 -10.03 -26.26 -50.97
N ARG A 641 -8.70 -26.11 -50.91
CA ARG A 641 -7.81 -25.73 -52.02
C ARG A 641 -7.92 -24.26 -52.45
N THR A 642 -8.54 -23.41 -51.62
CA THR A 642 -8.67 -21.98 -51.88
C THR A 642 -7.90 -21.14 -50.86
N LEU A 643 -7.47 -19.97 -51.32
CA LEU A 643 -7.03 -18.87 -50.47
C LEU A 643 -8.06 -17.76 -50.57
N LYS A 644 -8.46 -17.18 -49.45
CA LYS A 644 -9.39 -16.06 -49.43
C LYS A 644 -8.75 -14.85 -48.79
N LEU A 645 -8.83 -13.72 -49.50
CA LEU A 645 -8.39 -12.43 -49.01
C LEU A 645 -9.60 -11.65 -48.49
N TRP A 646 -9.46 -11.15 -47.28
CA TRP A 646 -10.53 -10.49 -46.55
C TRP A 646 -10.14 -9.07 -46.18
N GLN A 647 -11.14 -8.19 -46.15
CA GLN A 647 -11.05 -6.91 -45.48
C GLN A 647 -11.73 -7.02 -44.11
N PRO A 648 -10.98 -7.08 -42.99
CA PRO A 648 -11.55 -7.36 -41.67
C PRO A 648 -12.58 -6.33 -41.21
N ASP A 649 -12.39 -5.06 -41.57
CA ASP A 649 -13.30 -3.96 -41.19
C ASP A 649 -14.69 -4.09 -41.83
N GLU A 650 -14.75 -4.56 -43.06
CA GLU A 650 -16.00 -4.65 -43.85
C GLU A 650 -16.59 -6.06 -43.87
N GLY A 651 -15.81 -7.09 -43.52
CA GLY A 651 -16.27 -8.47 -43.52
C GLY A 651 -16.32 -9.10 -44.90
N ARG A 652 -15.76 -8.43 -45.91
CA ARG A 652 -15.91 -8.79 -47.31
C ARG A 652 -14.72 -9.62 -47.77
N CYS A 653 -15.01 -10.72 -48.48
CA CYS A 653 -14.04 -11.42 -49.30
C CYS A 653 -13.74 -10.57 -50.55
N LEU A 654 -12.51 -10.10 -50.69
CA LEU A 654 -12.06 -9.29 -51.81
C LEU A 654 -11.74 -10.19 -53.02
N HIS A 655 -11.01 -11.27 -52.78
CA HIS A 655 -10.58 -12.23 -53.79
C HIS A 655 -10.62 -13.65 -53.22
N THR A 656 -11.13 -14.58 -54.02
CA THR A 656 -10.88 -16.02 -53.84
C THR A 656 -9.83 -16.39 -54.87
N LEU A 657 -8.64 -16.76 -54.39
CA LEU A 657 -7.53 -17.17 -55.25
C LEU A 657 -7.66 -18.67 -55.46
N GLU A 658 -8.00 -19.04 -56.68
CA GLU A 658 -8.17 -20.42 -57.10
C GLU A 658 -7.04 -20.79 -58.06
N GLY A 659 -6.40 -21.93 -57.81
CA GLY A 659 -5.32 -22.41 -58.68
C GLY A 659 -4.50 -23.53 -58.08
N ASP A 660 -4.60 -23.79 -56.77
CA ASP A 660 -3.91 -24.88 -56.09
C ASP A 660 -4.60 -26.23 -56.36
N MET A 661 -3.83 -27.23 -56.80
CA MET A 661 -4.37 -28.57 -57.12
C MET A 661 -4.46 -29.45 -55.85
N GLY A 662 -3.72 -29.10 -54.80
CA GLY A 662 -3.71 -29.74 -53.49
C GLY A 662 -4.29 -28.89 -52.36
N SER A 663 -4.43 -29.49 -51.18
CA SER A 663 -4.87 -28.82 -49.96
C SER A 663 -3.82 -27.79 -49.53
N VAL A 664 -4.21 -26.54 -49.26
CA VAL A 664 -3.27 -25.49 -48.89
C VAL A 664 -2.90 -25.66 -47.42
N THR A 665 -1.63 -25.89 -47.12
CA THR A 665 -1.16 -26.22 -45.76
C THR A 665 -0.83 -24.96 -44.96
N ALA A 666 -0.24 -23.94 -45.59
CA ALA A 666 0.04 -22.66 -44.96
C ALA A 666 0.10 -21.51 -45.98
N ALA A 667 -0.19 -20.29 -45.52
CA ALA A 667 -0.08 -19.07 -46.31
C ALA A 667 0.35 -17.86 -45.48
N VAL A 668 1.07 -16.93 -46.11
CA VAL A 668 1.60 -15.73 -45.45
C VAL A 668 1.48 -14.47 -46.33
N LEU A 669 1.18 -13.32 -45.71
CA LEU A 669 1.07 -11.99 -46.32
C LEU A 669 2.31 -11.14 -46.10
N SER A 670 2.64 -10.28 -47.08
CA SER A 670 3.83 -9.43 -47.01
C SER A 670 3.57 -8.31 -46.04
N GLY A 671 4.64 -7.74 -45.45
CA GLY A 671 4.51 -6.59 -44.56
C GLY A 671 3.73 -5.43 -45.22
N ASP A 672 3.94 -5.22 -46.53
CA ASP A 672 3.24 -4.21 -47.33
C ASP A 672 1.85 -4.65 -47.85
N GLY A 673 1.45 -5.92 -47.64
CA GLY A 673 0.18 -6.49 -48.07
C GLY A 673 -0.02 -6.62 -49.58
N ARG A 674 1.04 -6.49 -50.39
CA ARG A 674 0.96 -6.58 -51.86
C ARG A 674 1.03 -8.01 -52.40
N PHE A 675 1.72 -8.88 -51.70
CA PHE A 675 1.97 -10.26 -52.15
C PHE A 675 1.51 -11.26 -51.10
N ALA A 676 1.10 -12.43 -51.56
CA ALA A 676 0.82 -13.59 -50.72
C ALA A 676 1.62 -14.79 -51.20
N LEU A 677 2.10 -15.58 -50.26
CA LEU A 677 2.77 -16.86 -50.51
C LEU A 677 1.91 -17.98 -49.97
N SER A 678 1.69 -19.03 -50.76
CA SER A 678 1.03 -20.27 -50.34
C SER A 678 1.90 -21.48 -50.57
N VAL A 679 1.73 -22.48 -49.71
CA VAL A 679 2.30 -23.82 -49.86
C VAL A 679 1.19 -24.86 -49.70
N SER A 680 1.27 -25.94 -50.48
CA SER A 680 0.23 -26.96 -50.55
C SER A 680 0.78 -28.38 -50.52
N THR A 681 -0.12 -29.35 -50.29
CA THR A 681 0.22 -30.77 -50.20
C THR A 681 0.75 -31.38 -51.51
N ASP A 682 0.62 -30.69 -52.63
CA ASP A 682 1.17 -31.11 -53.94
C ASP A 682 2.62 -30.65 -54.16
N ALA A 683 3.26 -30.16 -53.08
CA ALA A 683 4.63 -29.65 -53.04
C ALA A 683 4.87 -28.44 -53.96
N THR A 684 3.82 -27.62 -54.16
CA THR A 684 3.94 -26.34 -54.86
C THR A 684 4.02 -25.18 -53.89
N LEU A 685 4.87 -24.20 -54.22
CA LEU A 685 4.92 -22.89 -53.58
C LEU A 685 4.49 -21.86 -54.61
N LYS A 686 3.48 -21.04 -54.28
CA LYS A 686 2.95 -20.04 -55.21
C LYS A 686 3.00 -18.63 -54.64
N LEU A 687 3.30 -17.70 -55.54
CA LEU A 687 3.30 -16.27 -55.29
C LEU A 687 2.09 -15.64 -55.98
N TRP A 688 1.29 -14.93 -55.20
CA TRP A 688 0.06 -14.29 -55.63
C TRP A 688 0.17 -12.78 -55.53
N ASP A 689 -0.39 -12.06 -56.50
CA ASP A 689 -0.62 -10.63 -56.39
C ASP A 689 -1.95 -10.42 -55.65
N VAL A 690 -1.88 -9.79 -54.49
CA VAL A 690 -3.03 -9.62 -53.58
C VAL A 690 -4.10 -8.68 -54.16
N ARG A 691 -3.72 -7.76 -55.05
CA ARG A 691 -4.62 -6.75 -55.64
C ARG A 691 -5.41 -7.28 -56.83
N THR A 692 -4.78 -8.14 -57.63
CA THR A 692 -5.40 -8.71 -58.84
C THR A 692 -6.00 -10.08 -58.57
N GLY A 693 -5.45 -10.81 -57.60
CA GLY A 693 -5.76 -12.19 -57.32
C GLY A 693 -5.07 -13.18 -58.26
N ASP A 694 -4.17 -12.70 -59.13
CA ASP A 694 -3.48 -13.53 -60.10
C ASP A 694 -2.30 -14.27 -59.45
N CYS A 695 -2.10 -15.52 -59.85
CA CYS A 695 -0.88 -16.26 -59.56
C CYS A 695 0.26 -15.71 -60.42
N LEU A 696 1.21 -15.03 -59.79
CA LEU A 696 2.39 -14.46 -60.46
C LEU A 696 3.43 -15.54 -60.79
N ARG A 697 3.62 -16.49 -59.87
CA ARG A 697 4.59 -17.58 -60.03
C ARG A 697 4.12 -18.83 -59.30
N SER A 698 4.40 -19.99 -59.92
CA SER A 698 4.26 -21.30 -59.30
C SER A 698 5.60 -22.02 -59.36
N CYS A 699 6.17 -22.29 -58.20
CA CYS A 699 7.43 -22.98 -58.03
C CYS A 699 7.12 -24.44 -57.64
N ARG A 700 7.37 -25.35 -58.57
CA ARG A 700 7.34 -26.79 -58.30
C ARG A 700 8.75 -27.32 -58.53
N GLN A 701 9.37 -27.82 -57.48
CA GLN A 701 10.62 -28.59 -57.54
C GLN A 701 10.34 -29.91 -56.82
N ASP A 702 11.10 -30.97 -57.11
CA ASP A 702 10.88 -32.33 -56.59
C ASP A 702 10.98 -32.37 -55.05
N LEU A 703 9.92 -31.89 -54.40
CA LEU A 703 9.78 -31.69 -52.96
C LEU A 703 8.64 -32.57 -52.46
N ASP A 704 8.70 -32.91 -51.19
CA ASP A 704 7.60 -33.60 -50.50
C ASP A 704 6.59 -32.57 -49.95
N VAL A 705 5.57 -33.05 -49.24
CA VAL A 705 4.50 -32.23 -48.67
C VAL A 705 5.07 -31.10 -47.81
N LEU A 706 4.82 -29.86 -48.26
CA LEU A 706 5.19 -28.66 -47.53
C LEU A 706 4.19 -28.40 -46.39
N THR A 707 4.69 -28.14 -45.19
CA THR A 707 3.87 -28.09 -43.96
C THR A 707 3.68 -26.67 -43.42
N SER A 708 4.65 -25.78 -43.63
CA SER A 708 4.66 -24.42 -43.10
C SER A 708 5.50 -23.49 -43.99
N VAL A 709 5.19 -22.20 -44.00
CA VAL A 709 5.92 -21.18 -44.76
C VAL A 709 6.04 -19.89 -43.97
N ALA A 710 7.19 -19.22 -44.09
CA ALA A 710 7.46 -17.89 -43.54
C ALA A 710 8.30 -17.08 -44.54
N TRP A 711 8.34 -15.76 -44.41
CA TRP A 711 9.18 -14.90 -45.24
C TRP A 711 9.72 -13.69 -44.50
N SER A 712 10.73 -13.05 -45.08
CA SER A 712 11.44 -11.93 -44.49
C SER A 712 10.59 -10.66 -44.56
N GLY A 713 10.87 -9.68 -43.70
CA GLY A 713 10.12 -8.43 -43.63
C GLY A 713 10.17 -7.61 -44.93
N ASP A 714 11.21 -7.81 -45.75
CA ASP A 714 11.37 -7.19 -47.07
C ASP A 714 10.73 -7.99 -48.23
N ALA A 715 10.07 -9.12 -47.93
CA ALA A 715 9.40 -10.00 -48.87
C ALA A 715 10.29 -10.60 -49.98
N ARG A 716 11.62 -10.64 -49.78
CA ARG A 716 12.56 -11.21 -50.77
C ARG A 716 12.86 -12.68 -50.56
N LEU A 717 13.01 -13.10 -49.30
CA LEU A 717 13.36 -14.47 -48.93
C LEU A 717 12.15 -15.15 -48.30
N ALA A 718 11.90 -16.40 -48.69
CA ALA A 718 10.92 -17.25 -48.03
C ALA A 718 11.56 -18.55 -47.55
N VAL A 719 11.06 -19.09 -46.45
CA VAL A 719 11.45 -20.39 -45.91
C VAL A 719 10.21 -21.27 -45.84
N SER A 720 10.30 -22.49 -46.36
CA SER A 720 9.26 -23.51 -46.20
C SER A 720 9.78 -24.74 -45.48
N ALA A 721 8.90 -25.39 -44.73
CA ALA A 721 9.14 -26.66 -44.05
C ALA A 721 8.55 -27.82 -44.86
N SER A 722 9.20 -28.99 -44.82
CA SER A 722 8.75 -30.22 -45.46
C SER A 722 8.59 -31.36 -44.46
N ILE A 723 7.69 -32.30 -44.77
CA ILE A 723 7.45 -33.51 -43.99
C ILE A 723 8.67 -34.46 -44.00
N ASP A 724 9.53 -34.36 -45.01
CA ASP A 724 10.76 -35.16 -45.14
C ASP A 724 11.89 -34.74 -44.16
N GLY A 725 11.66 -33.70 -43.37
CA GLY A 725 12.64 -33.18 -42.40
C GLY A 725 13.55 -32.07 -42.96
N THR A 726 13.31 -31.60 -44.17
CA THR A 726 14.09 -30.53 -44.79
C THR A 726 13.42 -29.16 -44.69
N VAL A 727 14.25 -28.11 -44.74
CA VAL A 727 13.81 -26.71 -44.75
C VAL A 727 14.35 -26.04 -46.01
N HIS A 728 13.49 -25.39 -46.78
CA HIS A 728 13.82 -24.85 -48.09
C HIS A 728 13.87 -23.33 -48.04
N LEU A 729 14.96 -22.72 -48.52
CA LEU A 729 15.12 -21.28 -48.65
C LEU A 729 14.90 -20.87 -50.10
N TRP A 730 14.01 -19.91 -50.32
CA TRP A 730 13.54 -19.45 -51.63
C TRP A 730 13.86 -17.98 -51.84
N ASP A 731 14.24 -17.64 -53.07
CA ASP A 731 14.17 -16.27 -53.58
C ASP A 731 12.81 -16.09 -54.23
N VAL A 732 11.97 -15.29 -53.59
CA VAL A 732 10.59 -15.04 -54.01
C VAL A 732 10.55 -14.24 -55.31
N SER A 733 11.47 -13.29 -55.48
CA SER A 733 11.54 -12.41 -56.65
C SER A 733 11.94 -13.19 -57.91
N ALA A 734 12.91 -14.09 -57.76
CA ALA A 734 13.40 -14.97 -58.82
C ALA A 734 12.54 -16.23 -59.00
N GLY A 735 11.71 -16.60 -58.01
CA GLY A 735 10.95 -17.85 -58.01
C GLY A 735 11.84 -19.09 -57.98
N ARG A 736 13.00 -19.00 -57.33
CA ARG A 736 14.03 -20.04 -57.35
C ARG A 736 14.34 -20.51 -55.93
N LEU A 737 14.47 -21.83 -55.77
CA LEU A 737 15.04 -22.42 -54.57
C LEU A 737 16.53 -22.06 -54.48
N LEU A 738 16.91 -21.36 -53.41
CA LEU A 738 18.29 -20.98 -53.12
C LEU A 738 19.05 -22.13 -52.46
N ARG A 739 18.42 -22.80 -51.50
CA ARG A 739 19.08 -23.83 -50.69
C ARG A 739 18.09 -24.79 -50.03
N VAL A 740 18.52 -26.03 -49.84
CA VAL A 740 17.88 -27.01 -48.96
C VAL A 740 18.73 -27.17 -47.71
N LEU A 741 18.13 -26.98 -46.55
CA LEU A 741 18.76 -27.10 -45.24
C LEU A 741 18.43 -28.49 -44.68
N HIS A 742 19.46 -29.31 -44.56
CA HIS A 742 19.36 -30.66 -44.02
C HIS A 742 19.85 -30.68 -42.57
N GLY A 743 19.13 -31.38 -41.68
CA GLY A 743 19.62 -31.62 -40.33
C GLY A 743 18.59 -32.06 -39.30
N HIS A 744 17.29 -32.01 -39.58
CA HIS A 744 16.28 -32.63 -38.71
C HIS A 744 16.18 -34.14 -38.96
N THR A 745 15.90 -34.90 -37.90
CA THR A 745 15.74 -36.36 -37.95
C THR A 745 14.28 -36.81 -38.15
N GLY A 746 13.33 -35.87 -38.13
CA GLY A 746 11.91 -36.11 -38.35
C GLY A 746 11.24 -34.94 -39.05
N PRO A 747 9.93 -35.03 -39.31
CA PRO A 747 9.16 -33.99 -40.00
C PRO A 747 9.34 -32.61 -39.37
N VAL A 748 9.49 -31.58 -40.22
CA VAL A 748 9.47 -30.18 -39.75
C VAL A 748 8.03 -29.69 -39.82
N HIS A 749 7.50 -29.23 -38.69
CA HIS A 749 6.10 -28.83 -38.58
C HIS A 749 5.89 -27.32 -38.68
N SER A 750 6.87 -26.53 -38.27
CA SER A 750 6.74 -25.08 -38.22
C SER A 750 8.08 -24.40 -38.47
N VAL A 751 8.05 -23.33 -39.26
CA VAL A 751 9.20 -22.47 -39.54
C VAL A 751 8.86 -21.01 -39.27
N ALA A 752 9.86 -20.24 -38.84
CA ALA A 752 9.78 -18.79 -38.72
C ALA A 752 11.06 -18.17 -39.29
N LEU A 753 10.95 -16.96 -39.84
CA LEU A 753 12.08 -16.21 -40.39
C LEU A 753 12.16 -14.84 -39.73
N SER A 754 13.36 -14.39 -39.37
CA SER A 754 13.57 -13.07 -38.78
C SER A 754 13.22 -11.97 -39.78
N ALA A 755 12.80 -10.80 -39.29
CA ALA A 755 12.39 -9.68 -40.13
C ALA A 755 13.51 -9.20 -41.08
N ASP A 756 14.76 -9.26 -40.63
CA ASP A 756 15.96 -8.95 -41.42
C ASP A 756 16.40 -10.08 -42.37
N GLY A 757 15.70 -11.22 -42.35
CA GLY A 757 15.95 -12.37 -43.19
C GLY A 757 17.24 -13.13 -42.86
N ARG A 758 17.93 -12.84 -41.75
CA ARG A 758 19.22 -13.46 -41.40
C ARG A 758 19.11 -14.82 -40.71
N LEU A 759 18.06 -15.02 -39.91
CA LEU A 759 17.91 -16.21 -39.08
C LEU A 759 16.58 -16.90 -39.39
N ALA A 760 16.64 -18.19 -39.72
CA ALA A 760 15.46 -19.06 -39.80
C ALA A 760 15.41 -19.99 -38.58
N LEU A 761 14.22 -20.17 -38.01
CA LEU A 761 13.95 -21.07 -36.90
C LEU A 761 13.05 -22.19 -37.40
N SER A 762 13.36 -23.44 -37.05
CA SER A 762 12.55 -24.60 -37.43
C SER A 762 12.31 -25.54 -36.26
N GLY A 763 11.08 -26.00 -36.14
CA GLY A 763 10.62 -26.96 -35.15
C GLY A 763 10.23 -28.30 -35.78
N SER A 764 10.77 -29.39 -35.25
CA SER A 764 10.51 -30.75 -35.71
C SER A 764 10.03 -31.65 -34.57
N ALA A 765 9.30 -32.69 -34.94
CA ALA A 765 8.85 -33.73 -34.05
C ALA A 765 9.23 -35.12 -34.60
N LEU A 766 9.79 -35.97 -33.73
CA LEU A 766 10.09 -37.36 -34.05
C LEU A 766 8.96 -38.27 -33.57
N PHE A 767 8.52 -39.16 -34.45
CA PHE A 767 7.53 -40.19 -34.16
C PHE A 767 8.19 -41.55 -33.98
N LEU A 768 7.77 -42.29 -32.95
CA LEU A 768 7.96 -43.74 -32.85
C LEU A 768 6.60 -44.41 -33.07
N ILE A 769 6.50 -45.24 -34.09
CA ILE A 769 5.33 -46.10 -34.34
C ILE A 769 5.54 -47.38 -33.53
N ARG A 770 4.66 -47.68 -32.56
CA ARG A 770 4.63 -49.01 -31.94
C ARG A 770 3.83 -49.99 -32.80
N ASN A 771 4.12 -51.29 -32.66
CA ASN A 771 3.55 -52.39 -33.47
C ASN A 771 2.01 -52.53 -33.41
N ASP A 772 1.34 -51.78 -32.54
CA ASP A 772 -0.11 -51.68 -32.36
C ASP A 772 -0.75 -50.55 -33.18
N GLY A 773 0.01 -49.82 -34.00
CA GLY A 773 -0.50 -48.79 -34.90
C GLY A 773 -0.65 -47.40 -34.26
N GLU A 774 -0.28 -47.25 -32.98
CA GLU A 774 -0.29 -45.96 -32.29
C GLU A 774 1.01 -45.17 -32.55
N ARG A 775 0.85 -43.88 -32.91
CA ARG A 775 1.95 -42.92 -33.12
C ARG A 775 2.23 -42.17 -31.83
N LEU A 776 3.41 -42.36 -31.25
CA LEU A 776 3.87 -41.64 -30.06
C LEU A 776 4.91 -40.57 -30.46
N PHE A 777 4.72 -39.34 -30.00
CA PHE A 777 5.72 -38.27 -30.11
C PHE A 777 6.75 -38.44 -29.00
N THR A 778 8.00 -38.68 -29.35
CA THR A 778 9.03 -39.07 -28.37
C THR A 778 10.09 -38.01 -28.10
N SER A 779 10.35 -37.13 -29.07
CA SER A 779 11.31 -36.03 -28.94
C SER A 779 11.06 -34.94 -29.98
N GLY A 780 11.48 -33.71 -29.68
CA GLY A 780 11.42 -32.58 -30.61
C GLY A 780 12.79 -31.99 -30.87
N GLN A 781 12.99 -31.43 -32.05
CA GLN A 781 14.22 -30.71 -32.39
C GLN A 781 13.90 -29.27 -32.74
N LEU A 782 14.61 -28.33 -32.11
CA LEU A 782 14.58 -26.91 -32.43
C LEU A 782 15.92 -26.53 -33.05
N LYS A 783 15.92 -25.94 -34.25
CA LYS A 783 17.15 -25.51 -34.93
C LYS A 783 17.04 -24.08 -35.41
N VAL A 784 18.17 -23.37 -35.32
CA VAL A 784 18.34 -22.03 -35.89
C VAL A 784 19.36 -22.12 -37.03
N TRP A 785 19.02 -21.51 -38.15
CA TRP A 785 19.82 -21.49 -39.36
C TRP A 785 20.18 -20.07 -39.71
N GLU A 786 21.45 -19.85 -40.03
CA GLU A 786 21.86 -18.62 -40.69
C GLU A 786 21.53 -18.73 -42.19
N THR A 787 20.73 -17.82 -42.72
CA THR A 787 20.20 -17.93 -44.09
C THR A 787 21.24 -17.69 -45.18
N SER A 788 22.24 -16.85 -44.91
CA SER A 788 23.32 -16.53 -45.86
C SER A 788 24.24 -17.73 -46.10
N THR A 789 24.59 -18.45 -45.04
CA THR A 789 25.53 -19.57 -45.08
C THR A 789 24.83 -20.93 -45.19
N GLY A 790 23.59 -21.03 -44.70
CA GLY A 790 22.86 -22.28 -44.53
C GLY A 790 23.35 -23.13 -43.35
N HIS A 791 24.20 -22.57 -42.48
CA HIS A 791 24.71 -23.29 -41.31
C HIS A 791 23.69 -23.33 -40.17
N CYS A 792 23.54 -24.51 -39.56
CA CYS A 792 22.81 -24.68 -38.31
C CYS A 792 23.67 -24.17 -37.14
N LEU A 793 23.16 -23.24 -36.35
CA LEU A 793 23.81 -22.77 -35.13
C LEU A 793 23.67 -23.85 -34.03
N PRO A 794 24.75 -24.19 -33.29
CA PRO A 794 24.74 -25.23 -32.27
C PRO A 794 24.14 -24.75 -30.92
N LEU A 795 23.15 -23.86 -30.97
CA LEU A 795 22.65 -23.13 -29.79
C LEU A 795 21.54 -23.85 -29.03
N PHE A 796 20.85 -24.83 -29.64
CA PHE A 796 19.66 -25.45 -29.08
C PHE A 796 19.82 -26.97 -28.97
N GLU A 797 19.60 -27.50 -27.76
CA GLU A 797 19.60 -28.94 -27.47
C GLU A 797 18.28 -29.62 -27.89
N GLU A 798 18.29 -30.94 -27.99
CA GLU A 798 17.09 -31.75 -28.23
C GLU A 798 16.05 -31.52 -27.12
N GLN A 799 14.80 -31.31 -27.52
CA GLN A 799 13.69 -31.07 -26.61
C GLN A 799 13.07 -32.41 -26.21
N SER A 800 12.72 -32.53 -24.92
CA SER A 800 12.03 -33.71 -24.37
C SER A 800 10.60 -33.88 -24.90
N GLN A 801 10.05 -32.86 -25.56
CA GLN A 801 8.70 -32.84 -26.13
C GLN A 801 8.75 -32.42 -27.60
N ALA A 802 7.77 -32.85 -28.38
CA ALA A 802 7.66 -32.47 -29.78
C ALA A 802 7.44 -30.96 -29.94
N VAL A 803 8.24 -30.32 -30.78
CA VAL A 803 8.09 -28.90 -31.11
C VAL A 803 7.10 -28.78 -32.27
N THR A 804 5.91 -28.30 -31.96
CA THR A 804 4.77 -28.24 -32.89
C THR A 804 4.60 -26.87 -33.53
N ALA A 805 5.04 -25.81 -32.87
CA ALA A 805 4.94 -24.44 -33.37
C ALA A 805 6.13 -23.58 -32.93
N VAL A 806 6.60 -22.70 -33.82
CA VAL A 806 7.67 -21.74 -33.53
C VAL A 806 7.28 -20.33 -33.94
N ALA A 807 7.71 -19.32 -33.17
CA ALA A 807 7.55 -17.91 -33.51
C ALA A 807 8.79 -17.11 -33.10
N LEU A 808 9.08 -16.03 -33.83
CA LEU A 808 10.21 -15.14 -33.61
C LEU A 808 9.71 -13.73 -33.26
N SER A 809 10.42 -13.05 -32.36
CA SER A 809 10.18 -11.63 -32.10
C SER A 809 10.64 -10.77 -33.28
N ILE A 810 10.01 -9.61 -33.45
CA ILE A 810 10.29 -8.68 -34.56
C ILE A 810 11.77 -8.27 -34.57
N ASP A 811 12.36 -8.09 -33.39
CA ASP A 811 13.77 -7.74 -33.22
C ASP A 811 14.74 -8.93 -33.35
N GLY A 812 14.22 -10.15 -33.58
CA GLY A 812 15.01 -11.35 -33.75
C GLY A 812 15.78 -11.79 -32.50
N ARG A 813 15.43 -11.27 -31.31
CA ARG A 813 16.13 -11.59 -30.05
C ARG A 813 15.52 -12.76 -29.30
N PHE A 814 14.22 -12.94 -29.40
CA PHE A 814 13.48 -13.96 -28.66
C PHE A 814 12.77 -14.93 -29.61
N ALA A 815 12.71 -16.19 -29.17
CA ALA A 815 11.91 -17.22 -29.83
C ALA A 815 10.91 -17.81 -28.85
N LEU A 816 9.69 -18.07 -29.34
CA LEU A 816 8.68 -18.83 -28.62
C LEU A 816 8.50 -20.18 -29.30
N THR A 817 8.44 -21.23 -28.50
CA THR A 817 8.16 -22.59 -28.99
C THR A 817 6.99 -23.18 -28.24
N GLY A 818 6.01 -23.69 -28.99
CA GLY A 818 4.95 -24.55 -28.47
C GLY A 818 5.40 -26.00 -28.50
N CYS A 819 5.24 -26.69 -27.38
CA CYS A 819 5.55 -28.10 -27.22
C CYS A 819 4.29 -28.90 -26.84
N GLY A 820 4.23 -30.16 -27.28
CA GLY A 820 3.17 -31.08 -26.90
C GLY A 820 3.67 -32.51 -26.71
N GLN A 821 3.15 -33.19 -25.69
CA GLN A 821 3.38 -34.62 -25.47
C GLN A 821 2.06 -35.38 -25.57
N ALA A 822 2.02 -36.40 -26.44
CA ALA A 822 0.93 -37.39 -26.44
C ALA A 822 1.37 -38.58 -25.59
N VAL A 823 0.89 -38.67 -24.34
CA VAL A 823 1.12 -39.85 -23.49
C VAL A 823 -0.19 -40.63 -23.33
N ILE A 824 -0.15 -41.91 -23.71
CA ILE A 824 -1.11 -42.98 -23.37
C ILE A 824 -0.22 -43.99 -22.58
N GLN A 825 -0.41 -44.41 -21.31
CA GLN A 825 -1.56 -44.93 -20.57
C GLN A 825 -1.16 -45.18 -19.08
N ARG A 826 -2.13 -45.19 -18.13
CA ARG A 826 -2.44 -46.37 -17.27
C ARG A 826 -3.80 -46.22 -16.52
N ASP A 827 -4.64 -47.23 -16.75
CA ASP A 827 -5.75 -47.77 -15.94
C ASP A 827 -7.11 -47.09 -15.73
N ASN A 828 -7.44 -45.89 -16.25
CA ASN A 828 -8.83 -45.36 -16.07
C ASN A 828 -9.42 -44.50 -17.22
N GLY A 829 -8.95 -44.64 -18.47
CA GLY A 829 -9.61 -44.02 -19.63
C GLY A 829 -9.54 -42.48 -19.72
N HIS A 830 -8.67 -41.81 -18.97
CA HIS A 830 -8.46 -40.36 -19.07
C HIS A 830 -7.16 -40.03 -19.85
N PHE A 831 -7.29 -39.25 -20.92
CA PHE A 831 -6.16 -38.66 -21.65
C PHE A 831 -5.58 -37.49 -20.86
N VAL A 832 -4.29 -37.53 -20.55
CA VAL A 832 -3.56 -36.38 -20.00
C VAL A 832 -2.64 -35.85 -21.09
N GLN A 833 -3.10 -34.82 -21.81
CA GLN A 833 -2.21 -34.04 -22.68
C GLN A 833 -1.48 -33.01 -21.83
N SER A 834 -0.16 -32.97 -21.93
CA SER A 834 0.66 -31.90 -21.38
C SER A 834 1.26 -31.09 -22.53
N GLY A 835 0.93 -29.80 -22.55
CA GLY A 835 1.54 -28.80 -23.42
C GLY A 835 2.33 -27.78 -22.62
N ALA A 836 3.45 -27.32 -23.18
CA ALA A 836 4.27 -26.27 -22.59
C ALA A 836 4.62 -25.23 -23.65
N VAL A 837 4.79 -23.98 -23.22
CA VAL A 837 5.35 -22.92 -24.06
C VAL A 837 6.68 -22.51 -23.47
N HIS A 838 7.73 -22.47 -24.28
CA HIS A 838 9.06 -22.04 -23.86
C HIS A 838 9.45 -20.74 -24.54
N LEU A 839 9.97 -19.80 -23.74
CA LEU A 839 10.58 -18.57 -24.21
C LEU A 839 12.10 -18.72 -24.20
N TRP A 840 12.72 -18.42 -25.34
CA TRP A 840 14.15 -18.55 -25.58
C TRP A 840 14.77 -17.21 -25.94
N GLU A 841 16.02 -17.02 -25.52
CA GLU A 841 16.89 -15.94 -26.00
C GLU A 841 17.83 -16.48 -27.08
N LEU A 842 17.76 -15.92 -28.30
CA LEU A 842 18.45 -16.46 -29.48
C LEU A 842 19.96 -16.29 -29.44
N ASN A 843 20.46 -15.20 -28.83
CA ASN A 843 21.90 -14.94 -28.76
C ASN A 843 22.63 -15.96 -27.88
N THR A 844 21.97 -16.46 -26.83
CA THR A 844 22.56 -17.34 -25.82
C THR A 844 22.10 -18.79 -25.96
N GLY A 845 21.03 -19.05 -26.74
CA GLY A 845 20.36 -20.35 -26.77
C GLY A 845 19.64 -20.71 -25.47
N ARG A 846 19.56 -19.77 -24.52
CA ARG A 846 19.06 -20.05 -23.17
C ARG A 846 17.54 -19.99 -23.12
N ARG A 847 16.95 -21.01 -22.50
CA ARG A 847 15.54 -20.97 -22.09
C ARG A 847 15.36 -20.00 -20.92
N LEU A 848 14.64 -18.90 -21.16
CA LEU A 848 14.37 -17.87 -20.17
C LEU A 848 13.21 -18.25 -19.25
N ARG A 849 12.16 -18.83 -19.82
CA ARG A 849 10.94 -19.16 -19.08
C ARG A 849 10.21 -20.34 -19.70
N THR A 850 9.61 -21.15 -18.85
CA THR A 850 8.62 -22.15 -19.24
C THR A 850 7.27 -21.75 -18.68
N PHE A 851 6.26 -21.74 -19.54
CA PHE A 851 4.87 -21.58 -19.16
C PHE A 851 4.25 -22.98 -19.15
N GLU A 852 4.14 -23.55 -17.94
CA GLU A 852 3.45 -24.81 -17.70
C GLU A 852 2.04 -24.50 -17.21
N GLY A 853 1.04 -25.13 -17.80
CA GLY A 853 -0.35 -25.02 -17.38
C GLY A 853 -1.13 -26.28 -17.75
N HIS A 854 -2.40 -26.35 -17.39
CA HIS A 854 -3.33 -27.41 -17.86
C HIS A 854 -3.69 -27.23 -19.34
N TYR A 855 -2.70 -26.98 -20.19
CA TYR A 855 -2.87 -26.88 -21.63
C TYR A 855 -2.75 -28.28 -22.25
N GLY A 856 -3.65 -28.60 -23.19
CA GLY A 856 -3.42 -29.69 -24.13
C GLY A 856 -2.24 -29.38 -25.06
N ALA A 857 -2.02 -30.21 -26.08
CA ALA A 857 -0.92 -29.98 -27.03
C ALA A 857 -1.03 -28.60 -27.71
N VAL A 858 0.04 -27.79 -27.64
CA VAL A 858 0.07 -26.44 -28.24
C VAL A 858 0.21 -26.58 -29.75
N THR A 859 -0.73 -26.07 -30.54
CA THR A 859 -0.72 -26.23 -32.02
C THR A 859 -0.20 -25.00 -32.77
N SER A 860 -0.24 -23.82 -32.15
CA SER A 860 0.26 -22.58 -32.72
C SER A 860 0.68 -21.62 -31.60
N VAL A 861 1.70 -20.81 -31.87
CA VAL A 861 2.17 -19.73 -30.98
C VAL A 861 2.38 -18.48 -31.80
N CYS A 862 2.04 -17.32 -31.24
CA CYS A 862 2.31 -16.02 -31.84
C CYS A 862 2.71 -15.02 -30.76
N LEU A 863 3.49 -14.01 -31.16
CA LEU A 863 3.81 -12.87 -30.32
C LEU A 863 2.87 -11.71 -30.63
N SER A 864 2.57 -10.93 -29.60
CA SER A 864 1.95 -9.62 -29.74
C SER A 864 2.85 -8.68 -30.56
N PHE A 865 2.26 -7.68 -31.23
CA PHE A 865 3.03 -6.70 -32.00
C PHE A 865 3.99 -5.87 -31.13
N ASP A 866 3.69 -5.69 -29.85
CA ASP A 866 4.55 -4.98 -28.89
C ASP A 866 5.58 -5.90 -28.20
N GLY A 867 5.57 -7.21 -28.53
CA GLY A 867 6.56 -8.18 -28.06
C GLY A 867 6.43 -8.56 -26.58
N ARG A 868 5.30 -8.25 -25.95
CA ARG A 868 4.95 -8.61 -24.56
C ARG A 868 4.12 -9.88 -24.52
#